data_AF-A0A6G3QK84-F1
#
_entry.id   AF-A0A6G3QK84-F1
#
_cell.length_a   1.000
_cell.length_b   1.000
_cell.length_c   1.000
_cell.angle_alpha   90.00
_cell.angle_beta   90.00
_cell.angle_gamma   90.00
#
_symmetry.space_group_name_H-M   'P 1'
#
loop_
_entity.id
_entity.type
_entity.pdbx_description
1 polymer ?
#
loop_
_entity_poly.entity_id
_entity_poly.type
_entity_poly.pdbx_seq_one_letter_code
_entity_poly.pdbx_strand_id
1 'polypeptide(L)'
;MTAELVRGQNHPLSQVRLEVRISAGTPIVAGATIGDEQGKVHGVEWVAHPGAPTLPGLEVSKQAAADHRLAVDLGAMPESVHRISVLLALPSGVGGPVRFGAVAAPVVAVTGLDGTEVVSYTITGLEAESAVVALELYRRQDAWKVRAIGQGYSGGLVELLTDQGLPEARRLADVIDAAVAQAHSRSVAPPPSRTQDGDRTRRTASSPAPVQSASPYAAQGPQDTPTPGAPEQSGPVVQGGQGAGSAQPASPYEVQNPQPTPGQADPAAAPQSSAPVAASPINYSHPSRRTAAPPPAPPTAPPAQSGQAARPVAGDATGWSMDERLYNQVWGMFEDLARSVAAYRSAVDFADSRLEKEIDQALADPRSRVGDRGDAAREAARAKQAQLVDQARAALDRDLSQLTAEAEVVEPALPLSYASWDNPVWHGYRVPMEMPMALRLGDLRLPESAQLSIPMLVRLPLERGLWIDSGGQSLDGSLLDSDELRRLAMDTAVTHAARLLAVHPAGEFAVHVIDPAGSGAAALAPLVRSGVLAGPPAAGAAGVADVLGRLTQRVDLVQMAVRGGAADSLPPDFDTAQQLLIVNDFPHGFDDRAVTQLRYLADEGPAVGVHLMMVADREDAAAYGPLLDPLWRSLMRLTPVPDDHLADPWVGHAWTYEPSVVPRGSQVLQQVLSQVAAARRSWNR
;
A
#
# COMPACT_ATOMS: atom_id res chain seq x y z
N MET A 1 3.72 32.90 -11.68
CA MET A 1 4.95 33.32 -10.98
C MET A 1 4.82 32.85 -9.56
N THR A 2 5.74 32.00 -9.13
CA THR A 2 5.82 31.44 -7.78
C THR A 2 6.40 32.48 -6.82
N ALA A 3 5.88 32.56 -5.59
CA ALA A 3 6.50 33.36 -4.54
C ALA A 3 7.31 32.49 -3.57
N GLU A 4 8.63 32.66 -3.57
CA GLU A 4 9.52 32.11 -2.55
C GLU A 4 9.28 32.85 -1.22
N LEU A 5 9.03 32.09 -0.15
CA LEU A 5 8.75 32.63 1.19
C LEU A 5 9.94 32.42 2.12
N VAL A 6 10.18 33.41 2.98
CA VAL A 6 11.04 33.26 4.16
C VAL A 6 10.21 33.12 5.44
N ARG A 7 10.82 32.59 6.50
CA ARG A 7 10.16 32.35 7.80
C ARG A 7 9.39 33.58 8.30
N GLY A 8 8.09 33.40 8.57
CA GLY A 8 7.17 34.44 9.03
C GLY A 8 6.43 35.22 7.93
N GLN A 9 6.85 35.10 6.66
CA GLN A 9 6.20 35.74 5.52
C GLN A 9 4.83 35.12 5.21
N ASN A 10 3.91 35.94 4.71
CA ASN A 10 2.55 35.53 4.32
C ASN A 10 2.32 35.79 2.83
N HIS A 11 1.50 34.97 2.18
CA HIS A 11 1.04 35.16 0.80
C HIS A 11 -0.47 34.88 0.68
N PRO A 12 -1.25 35.66 -0.10
CA PRO A 12 -2.65 35.36 -0.35
C PRO A 12 -2.82 34.10 -1.21
N LEU A 13 -3.90 33.35 -0.99
CA LEU A 13 -4.28 32.21 -1.81
C LEU A 13 -5.51 32.60 -2.64
N SER A 14 -5.40 32.51 -3.97
CA SER A 14 -6.49 32.78 -4.91
C SER A 14 -7.28 31.53 -5.31
N GLN A 15 -6.71 30.36 -5.08
CA GLN A 15 -7.31 29.05 -5.36
C GLN A 15 -7.90 28.45 -4.08
N VAL A 16 -9.01 27.74 -4.24
CA VAL A 16 -9.73 27.07 -3.14
C VAL A 16 -9.26 25.62 -2.97
N ARG A 17 -8.89 24.95 -4.07
CA ARG A 17 -8.25 23.64 -4.07
C ARG A 17 -6.78 23.77 -4.36
N LEU A 18 -5.98 23.18 -3.49
CA LEU A 18 -4.53 23.31 -3.43
C LEU A 18 -3.91 21.96 -3.07
N GLU A 19 -2.63 21.83 -3.37
CA GLU A 19 -1.80 20.73 -2.91
C GLU A 19 -0.59 21.27 -2.18
N VAL A 20 -0.21 20.63 -1.07
CA VAL A 20 1.04 20.90 -0.39
C VAL A 20 1.99 19.76 -0.73
N ARG A 21 2.99 20.04 -1.58
CA ARG A 21 4.07 19.13 -1.94
C ARG A 21 5.24 19.37 -0.99
N ILE A 22 5.83 18.31 -0.47
CA ILE A 22 6.94 18.37 0.49
C ILE A 22 8.04 17.45 -0.02
N SER A 23 9.28 17.92 -0.01
CA SER A 23 10.47 17.14 -0.37
C SER A 23 11.54 17.29 0.70
N ALA A 24 11.94 16.19 1.33
CA ALA A 24 12.89 16.17 2.45
C ALA A 24 14.14 15.29 2.20
N GLY A 25 14.18 14.52 1.11
CA GLY A 25 15.32 13.67 0.75
C GLY A 25 15.58 12.48 1.70
N THR A 26 14.75 12.30 2.72
CA THR A 26 14.79 11.19 3.68
C THR A 26 13.37 10.91 4.17
N PRO A 27 13.00 9.66 4.54
CA PRO A 27 11.67 9.36 5.04
C PRO A 27 11.28 10.20 6.26
N ILE A 28 10.31 11.10 6.07
CA ILE A 28 9.65 11.86 7.12
C ILE A 28 8.17 11.45 7.20
N VAL A 29 7.52 11.80 8.30
CA VAL A 29 6.08 11.74 8.48
C VAL A 29 5.51 13.12 8.13
N ALA A 30 4.50 13.17 7.27
CA ALA A 30 3.73 14.38 7.03
C ALA A 30 2.28 14.21 7.52
N GLY A 31 1.75 15.26 8.14
CA GLY A 31 0.36 15.34 8.59
C GLY A 31 -0.10 16.80 8.61
N ALA A 32 -1.34 17.03 9.06
CA ALA A 32 -1.86 18.37 9.22
C ALA A 32 -2.91 18.43 10.34
N THR A 33 -2.93 19.53 11.07
CA THR A 33 -3.97 19.82 12.08
C THR A 33 -4.88 20.94 11.60
N ILE A 34 -6.19 20.75 11.78
CA ILE A 34 -7.17 21.84 11.64
C ILE A 34 -7.40 22.49 13.00
N GLY A 35 -7.65 23.80 13.02
CA GLY A 35 -7.82 24.58 14.24
C GLY A 35 -8.81 25.73 14.09
N ASP A 36 -9.31 26.19 15.23
CA ASP A 36 -10.21 27.35 15.32
C ASP A 36 -9.50 28.69 15.07
N GLU A 37 -10.22 29.80 15.24
CA GLU A 37 -9.67 31.16 15.06
C GLU A 37 -8.47 31.43 15.99
N GLN A 38 -8.46 30.85 17.19
CA GLN A 38 -7.38 30.95 18.16
C GLN A 38 -6.20 30.03 17.78
N GLY A 39 -6.38 29.11 16.82
CA GLY A 39 -5.40 28.12 16.39
C GLY A 39 -5.40 26.85 17.24
N LYS A 40 -6.44 26.65 18.07
CA LYS A 40 -6.54 25.50 18.96
C LYS A 40 -7.12 24.28 18.22
N VAL A 41 -6.51 23.12 18.47
CA VAL A 41 -7.00 21.81 18.03
C VAL A 41 -7.90 21.23 19.13
N HIS A 42 -9.17 20.94 18.83
CA HIS A 42 -10.16 20.56 19.85
C HIS A 42 -10.17 19.07 20.22
N GLY A 43 -9.70 18.20 19.32
CA GLY A 43 -9.69 16.75 19.52
C GLY A 43 -8.78 16.04 18.52
N VAL A 44 -8.62 14.73 18.67
CA VAL A 44 -7.76 13.91 17.78
C VAL A 44 -8.37 13.79 16.38
N GLU A 45 -9.69 13.95 16.26
CA GLU A 45 -10.45 14.01 15.02
C GLU A 45 -10.25 15.33 14.23
N TRP A 46 -9.46 16.26 14.77
CA TRP A 46 -9.00 17.48 14.08
C TRP A 46 -7.56 17.32 13.55
N VAL A 47 -7.04 16.10 13.50
CA VAL A 47 -5.68 15.79 13.03
C VAL A 47 -5.72 14.77 11.90
N ALA A 48 -5.24 15.16 10.72
CA ALA A 48 -4.99 14.26 9.60
C ALA A 48 -3.54 13.75 9.67
N HIS A 49 -3.35 12.43 9.71
CA HIS A 49 -2.04 11.79 9.86
C HIS A 49 -2.05 10.38 9.24
N PRO A 50 -0.91 9.68 9.08
CA PRO A 50 -0.86 8.38 8.39
C PRO A 50 -1.86 7.30 8.86
N GLY A 51 -2.25 7.31 10.14
CA GLY A 51 -3.26 6.39 10.71
C GLY A 51 -4.71 6.86 10.58
N ALA A 52 -4.94 8.16 10.32
CA ALA A 52 -6.24 8.76 10.03
C ALA A 52 -6.05 9.80 8.91
N PRO A 53 -5.87 9.37 7.66
CA PRO A 53 -5.29 10.21 6.60
C PRO A 53 -6.26 11.23 6.00
N THR A 54 -7.56 11.15 6.31
CA THR A 54 -8.62 11.92 5.64
C THR A 54 -9.50 12.66 6.64
N LEU A 55 -9.65 13.96 6.47
CA LEU A 55 -10.62 14.84 7.12
C LEU A 55 -11.43 15.60 6.04
N PRO A 56 -12.56 16.26 6.39
CA PRO A 56 -13.32 17.07 5.45
C PRO A 56 -12.43 18.13 4.76
N GLY A 57 -12.21 17.98 3.45
CA GLY A 57 -11.37 18.86 2.65
C GLY A 57 -9.85 18.74 2.88
N LEU A 58 -9.36 17.69 3.55
CA LEU A 58 -7.93 17.52 3.82
C LEU A 58 -7.53 16.03 3.76
N GLU A 59 -6.55 15.70 2.91
CA GLU A 59 -5.99 14.36 2.79
C GLU A 59 -4.46 14.39 2.91
N VAL A 60 -3.88 13.44 3.62
CA VAL A 60 -2.42 13.30 3.85
C VAL A 60 -1.91 11.89 3.55
N SER A 61 -0.61 11.75 3.36
CA SER A 61 0.03 10.45 3.06
C SER A 61 -0.18 9.42 4.18
N LYS A 62 -0.38 8.15 3.79
CA LYS A 62 -0.56 7.00 4.70
C LYS A 62 0.76 6.38 5.21
N GLN A 63 1.90 6.93 4.84
CA GLN A 63 3.23 6.37 5.15
C GLN A 63 4.28 7.47 5.31
N ALA A 64 5.41 7.13 5.92
CA ALA A 64 6.61 7.98 5.88
C ALA A 64 7.32 7.86 4.53
N ALA A 65 7.73 8.99 3.94
CA ALA A 65 8.33 9.06 2.61
C ALA A 65 9.32 10.24 2.49
N ALA A 66 10.19 10.21 1.48
CA ALA A 66 11.09 11.33 1.20
C ALA A 66 10.34 12.53 0.58
N ASP A 67 9.23 12.24 -0.10
CA ASP A 67 8.34 13.19 -0.74
C ASP A 67 6.89 12.93 -0.31
N HIS A 68 6.10 13.99 -0.11
CA HIS A 68 4.69 13.91 0.23
C HIS A 68 3.84 14.88 -0.59
N ARG A 69 2.56 14.53 -0.73
CA ARG A 69 1.50 15.35 -1.30
C ARG A 69 0.33 15.33 -0.33
N LEU A 70 -0.13 16.51 0.09
CA LEU A 70 -1.34 16.69 0.89
C LEU A 70 -2.36 17.43 0.02
N ALA A 71 -3.56 16.90 -0.14
CA ALA A 71 -4.63 17.57 -0.88
C ALA A 71 -5.47 18.42 0.09
N VAL A 72 -5.77 19.67 -0.30
CA VAL A 72 -6.51 20.62 0.53
C VAL A 72 -7.61 21.30 -0.30
N ASP A 73 -8.87 21.08 0.08
CA ASP A 73 -10.03 21.83 -0.40
C ASP A 73 -10.51 22.79 0.70
N LEU A 74 -10.04 24.04 0.62
CA LEU A 74 -10.38 25.13 1.54
C LEU A 74 -11.86 25.54 1.50
N GLY A 75 -12.61 25.07 0.48
CA GLY A 75 -14.05 25.30 0.34
C GLY A 75 -14.90 24.18 0.94
N ALA A 76 -14.31 23.01 1.16
CA ALA A 76 -14.92 21.91 1.91
C ALA A 76 -14.66 22.01 3.43
N MET A 77 -13.85 22.97 3.88
CA MET A 77 -13.58 23.24 5.30
C MET A 77 -14.84 23.75 6.03
N PRO A 78 -15.21 23.16 7.19
CA PRO A 78 -16.27 23.71 8.04
C PRO A 78 -15.99 25.15 8.48
N GLU A 79 -17.03 25.96 8.69
CA GLU A 79 -16.87 27.36 9.11
C GLU A 79 -16.16 27.56 10.46
N SER A 80 -16.12 26.52 11.30
CA SER A 80 -15.33 26.53 12.54
C SER A 80 -13.81 26.50 12.30
N VAL A 81 -13.36 25.99 11.15
CA VAL A 81 -11.94 25.86 10.80
C VAL A 81 -11.42 27.18 10.24
N HIS A 82 -10.44 27.76 10.93
CA HIS A 82 -9.78 29.01 10.55
C HIS A 82 -8.29 28.82 10.26
N ARG A 83 -7.72 27.67 10.62
CA ARG A 83 -6.30 27.36 10.45
C ARG A 83 -6.09 25.91 10.07
N ILE A 84 -5.12 25.66 9.20
CA ILE A 84 -4.60 24.35 8.83
C ILE A 84 -3.07 24.42 8.95
N SER A 85 -2.49 23.68 9.90
CA SER A 85 -1.05 23.68 10.15
C SER A 85 -0.43 22.41 9.56
N VAL A 86 0.52 22.54 8.63
CA VAL A 86 1.22 21.40 8.02
C VAL A 86 2.37 20.96 8.91
N LEU A 87 2.36 19.68 9.29
CA LEU A 87 3.26 19.09 10.29
C LEU A 87 4.21 18.10 9.61
N LEU A 88 5.51 18.23 9.90
CA LEU A 88 6.53 17.26 9.50
C LEU A 88 7.20 16.69 10.76
N ALA A 89 7.51 15.39 10.76
CA ALA A 89 8.26 14.76 11.85
C ALA A 89 9.18 13.65 11.35
N LEU A 90 10.25 13.37 12.08
CA LEU A 90 11.11 12.23 11.82
C LEU A 90 10.52 10.98 12.50
N PRO A 91 10.47 9.81 11.82
CA PRO A 91 9.81 8.63 12.35
C PRO A 91 10.59 8.01 13.53
N SER A 92 9.92 7.86 14.68
CA SER A 92 10.51 7.25 15.88
C SER A 92 10.80 5.76 15.68
N GLY A 93 12.03 5.32 16.01
CA GLY A 93 12.38 3.89 16.12
C GLY A 93 12.71 3.15 14.82
N VAL A 94 12.65 3.82 13.65
CA VAL A 94 12.78 3.18 12.32
C VAL A 94 14.22 3.21 11.77
N GLY A 95 15.24 3.30 12.63
CA GLY A 95 16.66 3.27 12.21
C GLY A 95 17.13 4.46 11.36
N GLY A 96 16.37 5.57 11.35
CA GLY A 96 16.65 6.78 10.60
C GLY A 96 17.31 7.91 11.42
N PRO A 97 17.50 9.09 10.80
CA PRO A 97 18.00 10.29 11.49
C PRO A 97 17.02 10.76 12.57
N VAL A 98 17.54 11.07 13.77
CA VAL A 98 16.74 11.45 14.95
C VAL A 98 16.48 12.95 15.10
N ARG A 99 17.06 13.77 14.21
CA ARG A 99 16.96 15.24 14.24
C ARG A 99 17.12 15.84 12.84
N PHE A 100 16.41 16.93 12.56
CA PHE A 100 16.40 17.58 11.25
C PHE A 100 17.76 18.23 10.88
N GLY A 101 18.60 18.59 11.86
CA GLY A 101 19.98 19.05 11.59
C GLY A 101 20.92 17.98 11.00
N ALA A 102 20.46 16.73 10.84
CA ALA A 102 21.20 15.64 10.20
C ALA A 102 20.68 15.29 8.79
N VAL A 103 19.72 16.05 8.24
CA VAL A 103 19.04 15.75 6.97
C VAL A 103 19.01 16.98 6.05
N ALA A 104 18.63 16.80 4.79
CA ALA A 104 18.45 17.94 3.88
C ALA A 104 17.29 18.83 4.35
N ALA A 105 17.43 20.15 4.23
CA ALA A 105 16.40 21.10 4.62
C ALA A 105 15.09 20.80 3.86
N PRO A 106 13.96 20.49 4.53
CA PRO A 106 12.72 20.19 3.83
C PRO A 106 12.23 21.39 3.02
N VAL A 107 11.86 21.15 1.76
CA VAL A 107 11.23 22.13 0.88
C VAL A 107 9.73 21.84 0.87
N VAL A 108 8.92 22.89 1.04
CA VAL A 108 7.45 22.79 1.01
C VAL A 108 6.91 23.77 -0.01
N ALA A 109 6.26 23.25 -1.04
CA ALA A 109 5.61 23.99 -2.10
C ALA A 109 4.08 23.86 -1.98
N VAL A 110 3.36 24.95 -2.23
CA VAL A 110 1.90 24.93 -2.40
C VAL A 110 1.60 25.15 -3.87
N THR A 111 0.96 24.17 -4.51
CA THR A 111 0.61 24.18 -5.93
C THR A 111 -0.92 24.21 -6.12
N GLY A 112 -1.35 24.66 -7.30
CA GLY A 112 -2.68 24.32 -7.80
C GLY A 112 -2.78 22.84 -8.20
N LEU A 113 -4.00 22.37 -8.50
CA LEU A 113 -4.26 21.02 -9.03
C LEU A 113 -3.66 20.78 -10.43
N ASP A 114 -3.33 21.86 -11.13
CA ASP A 114 -2.62 21.90 -12.41
C ASP A 114 -1.09 21.79 -12.26
N GLY A 115 -0.59 21.63 -11.02
CA GLY A 115 0.83 21.63 -10.71
C GLY A 115 1.47 23.02 -10.67
N THR A 116 0.74 24.10 -10.96
CA THR A 116 1.28 25.46 -10.95
C THR A 116 1.69 25.85 -9.52
N GLU A 117 2.97 26.11 -9.30
CA GLU A 117 3.50 26.47 -7.99
C GLU A 117 3.13 27.90 -7.60
N VAL A 118 2.39 28.03 -6.49
CA VAL A 118 1.90 29.30 -5.95
C VAL A 118 2.93 29.90 -4.99
N VAL A 119 3.41 29.09 -4.03
CA VAL A 119 4.51 29.44 -3.13
C VAL A 119 5.45 28.26 -2.90
N SER A 120 6.70 28.56 -2.53
CA SER A 120 7.63 27.57 -1.97
C SER A 120 8.41 28.13 -0.79
N TYR A 121 8.76 27.25 0.14
CA TYR A 121 9.47 27.57 1.37
C TYR A 121 10.48 26.46 1.71
N THR A 122 11.77 26.80 1.77
CA THR A 122 12.82 25.91 2.27
C THR A 122 12.98 26.12 3.78
N ILE A 123 12.79 25.06 4.57
CA ILE A 123 12.86 25.12 6.04
C ILE A 123 14.32 24.99 6.51
N THR A 124 15.03 26.12 6.53
CA THR A 124 16.41 26.21 7.02
C THR A 124 16.49 26.47 8.53
N GLY A 125 17.56 26.01 9.18
CA GLY A 125 17.86 26.36 10.58
C GLY A 125 17.23 25.44 11.62
N LEU A 126 16.91 24.20 11.26
CA LEU A 126 16.62 23.11 12.19
C LEU A 126 17.94 22.42 12.57
N GLU A 127 18.13 22.13 13.86
CA GLU A 127 19.33 21.49 14.40
C GLU A 127 18.99 20.26 15.25
N ALA A 128 18.39 20.47 16.42
CA ALA A 128 18.07 19.43 17.41
C ALA A 128 16.65 18.88 17.28
N GLU A 129 15.82 19.54 16.47
CA GLU A 129 14.38 19.31 16.38
C GLU A 129 14.04 18.02 15.62
N SER A 130 12.98 17.34 16.06
CA SER A 130 12.50 16.08 15.49
C SER A 130 11.08 16.19 14.93
N ALA A 131 10.37 17.28 15.20
CA ALA A 131 9.14 17.70 14.53
C ALA A 131 9.18 19.19 14.18
N VAL A 132 8.41 19.62 13.18
CA VAL A 132 8.32 21.02 12.73
C VAL A 132 6.93 21.34 12.17
N VAL A 133 6.38 22.49 12.55
CA VAL A 133 5.27 23.13 11.83
C VAL A 133 5.86 23.87 10.63
N ALA A 134 5.64 23.35 9.43
CA ALA A 134 6.22 23.85 8.20
C ALA A 134 5.59 25.19 7.79
N LEU A 135 4.28 25.15 7.53
CA LEU A 135 3.48 26.31 7.13
C LEU A 135 2.07 26.23 7.73
N GLU A 136 1.39 27.37 7.73
CA GLU A 136 -0.01 27.49 8.12
C GLU A 136 -0.83 28.07 6.96
N LEU A 137 -1.94 27.42 6.61
CA LEU A 137 -3.01 28.03 5.82
C LEU A 137 -4.01 28.62 6.81
N TYR A 138 -4.34 29.91 6.70
CA TYR A 138 -5.21 30.58 7.66
C TYR A 138 -6.21 31.53 6.99
N ARG A 139 -7.44 31.57 7.53
CA ARG A 139 -8.53 32.43 7.06
C ARG A 139 -8.47 33.78 7.79
N ARG A 140 -8.53 34.89 7.06
CA ARG A 140 -8.64 36.25 7.63
C ARG A 140 -9.48 37.13 6.72
N GLN A 141 -10.58 37.66 7.24
CA GLN A 141 -11.56 38.45 6.46
C GLN A 141 -12.06 37.67 5.23
N ASP A 142 -12.46 36.42 5.46
CA ASP A 142 -12.94 35.46 4.43
C ASP A 142 -12.00 35.12 3.27
N ALA A 143 -10.77 35.63 3.30
CA ALA A 143 -9.69 35.22 2.39
C ALA A 143 -8.71 34.27 3.09
N TRP A 144 -8.36 33.17 2.41
CA TRP A 144 -7.29 32.28 2.85
C TRP A 144 -5.91 32.81 2.46
N LYS A 145 -4.93 32.56 3.33
CA LYS A 145 -3.53 32.97 3.17
C LYS A 145 -2.62 31.84 3.65
N VAL A 146 -1.46 31.70 3.04
CA VAL A 146 -0.38 30.83 3.52
C VAL A 146 0.65 31.64 4.29
N ARG A 147 1.23 31.06 5.35
CA ARG A 147 2.31 31.60 6.15
C ARG A 147 3.43 30.58 6.31
N ALA A 148 4.66 30.97 6.01
CA ALA A 148 5.84 30.16 6.34
C ALA A 148 6.10 30.22 7.86
N ILE A 149 6.18 29.07 8.54
CA ILE A 149 6.30 29.00 10.01
C ILE A 149 7.68 28.51 10.44
N GLY A 150 8.10 27.33 9.95
CA GLY A 150 9.39 26.73 10.27
C GLY A 150 9.67 26.64 11.77
N GLN A 151 8.66 26.34 12.59
CA GLN A 151 8.81 26.22 14.04
C GLN A 151 9.11 24.77 14.38
N GLY A 152 10.35 24.47 14.74
CA GLY A 152 10.78 23.15 15.18
C GLY A 152 10.50 22.89 16.66
N TYR A 153 10.45 21.60 17.02
CA TYR A 153 10.21 21.07 18.36
C TYR A 153 11.20 19.93 18.64
N SER A 154 11.91 20.01 19.76
CA SER A 154 12.93 19.01 20.14
C SER A 154 12.33 17.77 20.81
N GLY A 155 11.20 17.95 21.51
CA GLY A 155 10.37 16.87 22.06
C GLY A 155 9.44 16.21 21.03
N GLY A 156 9.66 16.45 19.73
CA GLY A 156 8.96 15.78 18.63
C GLY A 156 7.45 16.07 18.56
N LEU A 157 6.70 15.12 18.00
CA LEU A 157 5.25 15.24 17.81
C LEU A 157 4.49 15.49 19.12
N VAL A 158 4.96 14.93 20.24
CA VAL A 158 4.32 15.12 21.56
C VAL A 158 4.37 16.59 21.98
N GLU A 159 5.53 17.23 21.86
CA GLU A 159 5.71 18.65 22.23
C GLU A 159 4.91 19.55 21.27
N LEU A 160 5.01 19.30 19.96
CA LEU A 160 4.29 20.04 18.91
C LEU A 160 2.77 20.00 19.13
N LEU A 161 2.19 18.81 19.31
CA LEU A 161 0.74 18.66 19.50
C LEU A 161 0.27 19.26 20.84
N THR A 162 1.13 19.26 21.87
CA THR A 162 0.85 19.91 23.15
C THR A 162 0.82 21.44 23.01
N ASP A 163 1.74 22.02 22.24
CA ASP A 163 1.79 23.46 21.93
C ASP A 163 0.55 23.93 21.14
N GLN A 164 0.01 23.08 20.27
CA GLN A 164 -1.28 23.29 19.59
C GLN A 164 -2.52 23.07 20.48
N GLY A 165 -2.31 22.76 21.77
CA GLY A 165 -3.37 22.65 22.78
C GLY A 165 -4.15 21.34 22.78
N LEU A 166 -3.67 20.29 22.10
CA LEU A 166 -4.34 19.00 21.99
C LEU A 166 -4.25 18.20 23.32
N PRO A 167 -5.37 17.88 24.01
CA PRO A 167 -5.31 17.22 25.32
C PRO A 167 -4.71 15.81 25.31
N GLU A 168 -4.84 15.07 24.20
CA GLU A 168 -4.35 13.70 24.05
C GLU A 168 -3.05 13.60 23.23
N ALA A 169 -2.28 14.70 23.13
CA ALA A 169 -1.07 14.83 22.31
C ALA A 169 -0.12 13.61 22.36
N ARG A 170 0.15 13.06 23.55
CA ARG A 170 1.03 11.89 23.68
C ARG A 170 0.44 10.63 23.07
N ARG A 171 -0.83 10.32 23.38
CA ARG A 171 -1.53 9.14 22.82
C ARG A 171 -1.58 9.23 21.29
N LEU A 172 -1.86 10.42 20.75
CA LEU A 172 -1.92 10.59 19.30
C LEU A 172 -0.54 10.44 18.65
N ALA A 173 0.53 10.96 19.25
CA ALA A 173 1.90 10.73 18.77
C ALA A 173 2.25 9.22 18.78
N ASP A 174 1.93 8.51 19.85
CA ASP A 174 2.14 7.05 19.94
C ASP A 174 1.35 6.31 18.83
N VAL A 175 0.14 6.75 18.49
CA VAL A 175 -0.68 6.21 17.38
C VAL A 175 -0.08 6.54 16.00
N ILE A 176 0.45 7.75 15.80
CA ILE A 176 1.15 8.15 14.57
C ILE A 176 2.39 7.28 14.36
N ASP A 177 3.25 7.17 15.37
CA ASP A 177 4.46 6.38 15.31
C ASP A 177 4.14 4.88 15.12
N ALA A 178 3.10 4.35 15.76
CA ALA A 178 2.65 2.99 15.54
C ALA A 178 2.12 2.75 14.12
N ALA A 179 1.33 3.67 13.55
CA ALA A 179 0.84 3.57 12.17
C ALA A 179 1.99 3.61 11.16
N VAL A 180 2.99 4.48 11.38
CA VAL A 180 4.19 4.59 10.54
C VAL A 180 5.09 3.36 10.68
N ALA A 181 5.28 2.83 11.89
CA ALA A 181 6.02 1.59 12.12
C ALA A 181 5.33 0.37 11.49
N GLN A 182 3.98 0.31 11.51
CA GLN A 182 3.22 -0.71 10.80
C GLN A 182 3.34 -0.59 9.28
N ALA A 183 3.20 0.62 8.73
CA ALA A 183 3.40 0.87 7.30
C ALA A 183 4.83 0.48 6.87
N HIS A 184 5.85 0.88 7.62
CA HIS A 184 7.24 0.51 7.35
C HIS A 184 7.48 -1.00 7.50
N SER A 185 6.81 -1.67 8.45
CA SER A 185 6.86 -3.13 8.59
C SER A 185 6.21 -3.84 7.40
N ARG A 186 5.13 -3.31 6.81
CA ARG A 186 4.57 -3.83 5.54
C ARG A 186 5.53 -3.61 4.37
N SER A 187 6.31 -2.53 4.38
CA SER A 187 7.30 -2.23 3.35
C SER A 187 8.65 -2.97 3.51
N VAL A 188 8.96 -3.52 4.68
CA VAL A 188 10.33 -4.04 5.00
C VAL A 188 10.36 -5.43 5.67
N ALA A 189 9.28 -5.94 6.27
CA ALA A 189 9.33 -7.19 7.04
C ALA A 189 9.02 -8.46 6.20
N PRO A 190 9.94 -9.43 6.12
CA PRO A 190 9.61 -10.78 5.67
C PRO A 190 8.81 -11.55 6.75
N PRO A 191 8.05 -12.60 6.38
CA PRO A 191 7.35 -13.42 7.36
C PRO A 191 8.32 -14.11 8.34
N PRO A 192 7.95 -14.30 9.62
CA PRO A 192 8.81 -14.95 10.59
C PRO A 192 9.05 -16.41 10.20
N SER A 193 10.32 -16.77 10.04
CA SER A 193 10.74 -18.15 9.79
C SER A 193 10.29 -19.07 10.92
N ARG A 194 9.34 -19.97 10.64
CA ARG A 194 8.96 -21.04 11.59
C ARG A 194 10.19 -21.90 11.88
N THR A 195 10.74 -21.79 13.07
CA THR A 195 11.81 -22.65 13.55
C THR A 195 11.32 -24.09 13.57
N GLN A 196 11.95 -24.96 12.78
CA GLN A 196 11.88 -26.39 13.03
C GLN A 196 12.58 -26.67 14.36
N ASP A 197 11.80 -27.04 15.38
CA ASP A 197 12.31 -27.84 16.48
C ASP A 197 11.32 -28.97 16.76
N GLY A 198 11.77 -30.19 16.50
CA GLY A 198 10.98 -31.38 16.68
C GLY A 198 11.54 -32.22 17.82
N ASP A 199 10.77 -32.41 18.88
CA ASP A 199 10.85 -33.66 19.65
C ASP A 199 9.49 -34.09 20.19
N ARG A 200 8.87 -35.04 19.47
CA ARG A 200 7.99 -36.05 20.08
C ARG A 200 8.28 -37.40 19.47
N THR A 201 9.30 -38.06 20.01
CA THR A 201 9.50 -39.52 19.92
C THR A 201 8.21 -40.31 20.22
N ARG A 202 7.44 -40.67 19.18
CA ARG A 202 6.32 -41.63 19.33
C ARG A 202 6.88 -43.06 19.35
N ARG A 203 6.94 -43.62 20.56
CA ARG A 203 7.22 -45.04 20.80
C ARG A 203 6.24 -45.94 20.03
N THR A 204 6.77 -47.09 19.63
CA THR A 204 6.11 -48.24 19.01
C THR A 204 4.85 -48.72 19.74
N ALA A 205 3.74 -48.91 19.01
CA ALA A 205 2.70 -49.91 19.33
C ALA A 205 1.79 -50.19 18.12
N SER A 206 2.04 -51.34 17.48
CA SER A 206 1.09 -52.30 16.88
C SER A 206 -0.18 -51.84 16.14
N SER A 207 -0.25 -52.19 14.85
CA SER A 207 -1.51 -52.50 14.14
C SER A 207 -2.17 -53.78 14.69
N PRO A 208 -3.43 -54.07 14.30
CA PRO A 208 -3.58 -55.04 13.21
C PRO A 208 -4.60 -54.66 12.12
N ALA A 209 -4.45 -55.29 10.95
CA ALA A 209 -5.32 -55.18 9.79
C ALA A 209 -6.43 -56.26 9.78
N PRO A 210 -7.46 -56.18 8.92
CA PRO A 210 -8.67 -57.01 9.01
C PRO A 210 -8.61 -58.31 8.19
N VAL A 211 -9.44 -59.31 8.54
CA VAL A 211 -9.72 -60.51 7.72
C VAL A 211 -11.22 -60.85 7.76
N GLN A 212 -11.72 -61.51 6.72
CA GLN A 212 -13.13 -61.63 6.32
C GLN A 212 -13.85 -62.91 6.84
N SER A 213 -15.19 -62.82 6.83
CA SER A 213 -16.18 -63.85 6.45
C SER A 213 -16.26 -65.22 7.18
N ALA A 214 -17.37 -65.45 7.88
CA ALA A 214 -18.28 -66.61 7.72
C ALA A 214 -19.61 -66.41 8.49
N SER A 215 -20.70 -67.05 8.06
CA SER A 215 -22.05 -67.03 8.68
C SER A 215 -22.42 -68.44 9.22
N PRO A 216 -23.67 -68.72 9.62
CA PRO A 216 -24.40 -68.27 10.82
C PRO A 216 -24.89 -69.45 11.70
N TYR A 217 -25.51 -69.24 12.88
CA TYR A 217 -26.71 -69.98 13.36
C TYR A 217 -27.31 -69.42 14.67
N ALA A 218 -28.59 -69.71 14.91
CA ALA A 218 -29.50 -69.33 16.02
C ALA A 218 -28.97 -69.62 17.46
N ALA A 219 -29.53 -69.12 18.59
CA ALA A 219 -30.95 -69.06 18.96
C ALA A 219 -31.23 -68.37 20.33
N GLN A 220 -32.52 -68.09 20.61
CA GLN A 220 -33.20 -67.99 21.93
C GLN A 220 -32.96 -66.79 22.89
N GLY A 221 -34.07 -66.14 23.28
CA GLY A 221 -34.24 -65.43 24.57
C GLY A 221 -34.86 -66.37 25.63
N PRO A 222 -35.68 -65.93 26.62
CA PRO A 222 -36.33 -64.61 26.76
C PRO A 222 -36.41 -64.02 28.22
N GLN A 223 -37.10 -62.87 28.38
CA GLN A 223 -37.87 -62.42 29.58
C GLN A 223 -37.10 -62.09 30.90
N ASP A 224 -37.57 -61.25 31.86
CA ASP A 224 -38.88 -60.59 32.11
C ASP A 224 -38.74 -59.19 32.81
N THR A 225 -39.82 -58.39 32.77
CA THR A 225 -40.13 -57.19 33.59
C THR A 225 -40.70 -57.55 35.00
N PRO A 226 -40.81 -56.67 36.05
CA PRO A 226 -41.36 -55.30 35.99
C PRO A 226 -40.93 -54.21 37.03
N THR A 227 -41.51 -53.01 36.82
CA THR A 227 -41.65 -51.77 37.63
C THR A 227 -42.48 -51.95 38.93
N PRO A 228 -42.85 -50.91 39.76
CA PRO A 228 -42.59 -49.45 39.73
C PRO A 228 -42.17 -48.78 41.09
N GLY A 229 -41.93 -47.45 41.11
CA GLY A 229 -41.98 -46.65 42.35
C GLY A 229 -41.39 -45.23 42.29
N ALA A 230 -42.25 -44.20 42.30
CA ALA A 230 -41.96 -42.80 42.66
C ALA A 230 -42.51 -42.53 44.11
N PRO A 231 -42.41 -41.34 44.77
CA PRO A 231 -42.10 -39.99 44.24
C PRO A 231 -41.28 -39.02 45.16
N GLU A 232 -41.10 -37.78 44.65
CA GLU A 232 -41.14 -36.48 45.38
C GLU A 232 -40.28 -36.17 46.64
N GLN A 233 -39.60 -35.00 46.67
CA GLN A 233 -40.10 -33.70 47.21
C GLN A 233 -38.98 -32.73 47.72
N SER A 234 -39.22 -31.42 47.52
CA SER A 234 -38.86 -30.27 48.39
C SER A 234 -37.40 -29.82 48.62
N GLY A 235 -37.15 -28.52 48.38
CA GLY A 235 -36.04 -27.75 48.96
C GLY A 235 -36.38 -27.19 50.36
N PRO A 236 -35.53 -26.32 50.94
CA PRO A 236 -35.95 -24.90 51.01
C PRO A 236 -34.81 -23.85 50.93
N VAL A 237 -35.24 -22.57 50.86
CA VAL A 237 -34.44 -21.33 50.87
C VAL A 237 -34.27 -20.78 52.29
N VAL A 238 -33.13 -20.14 52.60
CA VAL A 238 -33.00 -19.14 53.69
C VAL A 238 -32.14 -17.95 53.22
N GLN A 239 -32.37 -16.77 53.79
CA GLN A 239 -32.03 -15.45 53.24
C GLN A 239 -31.46 -14.50 54.33
N GLY A 240 -30.50 -13.63 53.96
CA GLY A 240 -30.36 -12.29 54.53
C GLY A 240 -29.29 -12.04 55.63
N GLY A 241 -28.68 -10.85 55.59
CA GLY A 241 -27.80 -10.33 56.67
C GLY A 241 -26.83 -9.23 56.21
N GLN A 242 -27.20 -7.95 56.35
CA GLN A 242 -26.34 -6.78 56.12
C GLN A 242 -25.80 -6.21 57.45
N GLY A 243 -24.65 -5.52 57.43
CA GLY A 243 -24.19 -4.71 58.58
C GLY A 243 -22.76 -4.17 58.40
N ALA A 244 -22.54 -2.87 58.66
CA ALA A 244 -21.27 -2.18 58.40
C ALA A 244 -20.71 -1.43 59.63
N GLY A 245 -19.40 -1.12 59.60
CA GLY A 245 -18.70 -0.24 60.54
C GLY A 245 -17.24 -0.68 60.76
N SER A 246 -16.21 -0.13 60.10
CA SER A 246 -15.63 1.23 60.19
C SER A 246 -14.70 1.46 61.39
N ALA A 247 -13.37 1.46 61.18
CA ALA A 247 -12.41 2.43 61.75
C ALA A 247 -10.95 2.21 61.25
N GLN A 248 -10.44 3.16 60.46
CA GLN A 248 -9.03 3.57 60.36
C GLN A 248 -8.67 4.46 61.60
N PRO A 249 -7.46 5.07 61.78
CA PRO A 249 -6.34 5.37 60.86
C PRO A 249 -4.94 5.03 61.47
N ALA A 250 -3.74 5.53 61.07
CA ALA A 250 -3.27 6.52 60.09
C ALA A 250 -1.80 6.22 59.66
N SER A 251 -1.34 6.79 58.53
CA SER A 251 0.09 7.06 58.24
C SER A 251 0.49 8.47 58.75
N PRO A 252 1.78 8.88 58.80
CA PRO A 252 2.39 9.56 57.62
C PRO A 252 3.94 9.49 57.45
N TYR A 253 4.36 9.89 56.23
CA TYR A 253 5.56 10.65 55.73
C TYR A 253 6.50 11.38 56.75
N GLU A 254 7.76 11.79 56.51
CA GLU A 254 8.68 11.83 55.33
C GLU A 254 10.16 12.21 55.70
N VAL A 255 11.11 12.07 54.74
CA VAL A 255 12.37 12.87 54.50
C VAL A 255 13.51 12.96 55.58
N GLN A 256 14.77 12.62 55.21
CA GLN A 256 15.98 13.52 55.02
C GLN A 256 17.37 12.80 55.01
N ASN A 257 18.35 13.32 54.24
CA ASN A 257 19.80 12.92 54.15
C ASN A 257 20.65 13.62 55.27
N PRO A 258 21.89 13.20 55.68
CA PRO A 258 23.15 13.25 54.87
C PRO A 258 24.35 12.31 55.32
N GLN A 259 25.61 12.68 54.99
CA GLN A 259 26.92 11.95 55.09
C GLN A 259 28.02 12.82 55.84
N PRO A 260 29.37 12.57 55.94
CA PRO A 260 30.27 11.40 55.67
C PRO A 260 31.48 11.18 56.68
N THR A 261 32.47 10.31 56.33
CA THR A 261 33.93 10.26 56.78
C THR A 261 34.30 9.86 58.24
N PRO A 262 35.60 9.59 58.64
CA PRO A 262 36.93 9.52 57.94
C PRO A 262 37.64 8.13 58.09
N GLY A 263 38.95 7.84 57.87
CA GLY A 263 40.08 8.51 57.17
C GLY A 263 41.49 8.39 57.86
N GLN A 264 42.42 7.54 57.37
CA GLN A 264 43.85 7.38 57.81
C GLN A 264 44.65 6.47 56.82
N ALA A 265 45.99 6.41 56.72
CA ALA A 265 47.04 7.44 56.53
C ALA A 265 48.40 6.78 56.12
N ASP A 266 48.98 7.27 55.01
CA ASP A 266 50.35 7.20 54.41
C ASP A 266 51.60 6.75 55.25
N PRO A 267 52.73 6.30 54.61
CA PRO A 267 53.64 7.24 53.94
C PRO A 267 54.52 6.80 52.72
N ALA A 268 54.64 7.75 51.78
CA ALA A 268 55.87 8.28 51.14
C ALA A 268 56.87 7.41 50.34
N ALA A 269 56.94 7.67 49.01
CA ALA A 269 58.13 8.26 48.36
C ALA A 269 57.80 8.74 46.91
N ALA A 270 58.40 9.84 46.47
CA ALA A 270 58.28 10.42 45.11
C ALA A 270 59.70 10.78 44.58
N PRO A 271 59.91 11.28 43.34
CA PRO A 271 58.97 11.54 42.23
C PRO A 271 59.44 11.03 40.84
N GLN A 272 58.59 11.12 39.80
CA GLN A 272 58.84 11.80 38.49
C GLN A 272 57.88 11.34 37.37
N SER A 273 57.76 12.16 36.32
CA SER A 273 56.70 12.14 35.29
C SER A 273 57.06 11.33 34.03
N SER A 274 56.07 10.66 33.41
CA SER A 274 55.95 10.51 31.95
C SER A 274 54.57 10.01 31.50
N ALA A 275 54.23 10.30 30.24
CA ALA A 275 52.91 10.29 29.57
C ALA A 275 52.04 8.99 29.61
N PRO A 276 50.72 9.10 29.36
CA PRO A 276 49.79 7.96 29.36
C PRO A 276 49.80 7.15 28.05
N VAL A 277 49.52 5.83 28.15
CA VAL A 277 49.29 4.92 27.02
C VAL A 277 47.85 4.38 27.08
N ALA A 278 47.22 4.23 25.92
CA ALA A 278 45.80 3.91 25.79
C ALA A 278 45.45 2.46 26.20
N ALA A 279 44.26 2.29 26.78
CA ALA A 279 43.68 0.98 27.10
C ALA A 279 42.91 0.39 25.90
N SER A 280 43.04 -0.92 25.70
CA SER A 280 42.33 -1.66 24.63
C SER A 280 40.95 -2.18 25.09
N PRO A 281 39.96 -2.31 24.20
CA PRO A 281 38.62 -2.80 24.53
C PRO A 281 38.56 -4.32 24.73
N ILE A 282 37.55 -4.76 25.48
CA ILE A 282 37.33 -6.15 25.92
C ILE A 282 36.73 -7.01 24.80
N ASN A 283 37.18 -8.26 24.68
CA ASN A 283 36.76 -9.22 23.67
C ASN A 283 35.65 -10.15 24.20
N TYR A 284 34.51 -10.20 23.49
CA TYR A 284 33.39 -11.13 23.74
C TYR A 284 33.37 -12.27 22.71
N SER A 285 34.16 -13.32 22.93
CA SER A 285 34.10 -14.55 22.13
C SER A 285 33.74 -15.77 23.01
N HIS A 286 32.52 -16.29 22.84
CA HIS A 286 32.07 -17.52 23.49
C HIS A 286 32.44 -18.77 22.66
N PRO A 287 33.13 -19.77 23.24
CA PRO A 287 33.57 -20.94 22.50
C PRO A 287 32.50 -22.04 22.49
N SER A 288 31.57 -22.00 21.52
CA SER A 288 30.85 -23.19 20.95
C SER A 288 29.77 -22.78 19.93
N ARG A 289 30.14 -22.07 18.85
CA ARG A 289 29.27 -21.90 17.68
C ARG A 289 30.03 -22.38 16.44
N ARG A 290 29.68 -23.56 15.93
CA ARG A 290 30.10 -23.98 14.59
C ARG A 290 29.29 -23.19 13.58
N THR A 291 29.86 -22.15 13.01
CA THR A 291 29.32 -21.46 11.85
C THR A 291 29.37 -22.41 10.65
N ALA A 292 28.21 -22.87 10.18
CA ALA A 292 28.09 -23.20 8.77
C ALA A 292 28.33 -21.91 7.98
N ALA A 293 29.20 -21.96 6.98
CA ALA A 293 29.43 -20.80 6.13
C ALA A 293 28.14 -20.47 5.37
N PRO A 294 27.77 -19.18 5.22
CA PRO A 294 26.71 -18.81 4.29
C PRO A 294 27.07 -19.28 2.87
N PRO A 295 26.09 -19.62 2.02
CA PRO A 295 26.36 -19.95 0.63
C PRO A 295 27.09 -18.77 -0.05
N PRO A 296 28.05 -19.03 -0.96
CA PRO A 296 28.77 -17.96 -1.64
C PRO A 296 27.78 -17.11 -2.45
N ALA A 297 27.99 -15.79 -2.44
CA ALA A 297 27.23 -14.88 -3.28
C ALA A 297 27.31 -15.33 -4.76
N PRO A 298 26.22 -15.22 -5.53
CA PRO A 298 26.28 -15.47 -6.97
C PRO A 298 27.29 -14.51 -7.62
N PRO A 299 27.95 -14.92 -8.72
CA PRO A 299 29.03 -14.14 -9.31
C PRO A 299 28.50 -12.78 -9.77
N THR A 300 28.94 -11.71 -9.11
CA THR A 300 28.78 -10.34 -9.60
C THR A 300 29.40 -10.24 -10.99
N ALA A 301 28.68 -9.66 -11.94
CA ALA A 301 29.24 -9.40 -13.27
C ALA A 301 30.54 -8.58 -13.13
N PRO A 302 31.58 -8.85 -13.95
CA PRO A 302 32.81 -8.07 -13.89
C PRO A 302 32.51 -6.58 -14.16
N PRO A 303 33.16 -5.64 -13.47
CA PRO A 303 32.90 -4.22 -13.65
C PRO A 303 33.12 -3.82 -15.11
N ALA A 304 32.14 -3.12 -15.67
CA ALA A 304 32.19 -2.68 -17.06
C ALA A 304 33.42 -1.81 -17.31
N GLN A 305 34.04 -1.96 -18.49
CA GLN A 305 35.14 -1.10 -18.90
C GLN A 305 34.62 0.33 -19.05
N SER A 306 35.38 1.30 -18.56
CA SER A 306 35.00 2.72 -18.54
C SER A 306 34.56 3.20 -19.93
N GLY A 307 33.26 3.48 -20.08
CA GLY A 307 32.65 3.92 -21.34
C GLY A 307 31.75 2.90 -22.05
N GLN A 308 31.63 1.67 -21.55
CA GLN A 308 30.60 0.72 -21.98
C GLN A 308 29.50 0.59 -20.93
N ALA A 309 28.24 0.68 -21.34
CA ALA A 309 27.11 0.29 -20.51
C ALA A 309 27.25 -1.19 -20.12
N ALA A 310 27.00 -1.52 -18.86
CA ALA A 310 26.90 -2.91 -18.44
C ALA A 310 25.75 -3.58 -19.20
N ARG A 311 25.90 -4.86 -19.56
CA ARG A 311 24.77 -5.62 -20.12
C ARG A 311 23.76 -5.85 -19.00
N PRO A 312 22.46 -5.57 -19.21
CA PRO A 312 21.44 -5.83 -18.20
C PRO A 312 21.38 -7.31 -17.86
N VAL A 313 21.09 -7.64 -16.60
CA VAL A 313 20.98 -9.01 -16.11
C VAL A 313 19.74 -9.12 -15.23
N ALA A 314 18.86 -10.08 -15.54
CA ALA A 314 17.65 -10.28 -14.75
C ALA A 314 17.97 -10.60 -13.28
N GLY A 315 17.40 -9.80 -12.38
CA GLY A 315 17.64 -9.86 -10.94
C GLY A 315 18.95 -9.20 -10.50
N ASP A 316 19.46 -8.21 -11.23
CA ASP A 316 20.64 -7.41 -10.83
C ASP A 316 20.35 -6.37 -9.75
N ALA A 317 19.10 -5.91 -9.62
CA ALA A 317 18.64 -5.05 -8.53
C ALA A 317 18.89 -5.66 -7.13
N THR A 318 18.89 -4.82 -6.10
CA THR A 318 19.09 -5.26 -4.71
C THR A 318 17.87 -6.01 -4.17
N GLY A 319 18.10 -7.10 -3.44
CA GLY A 319 17.06 -7.91 -2.80
C GLY A 319 17.62 -9.22 -2.24
N TRP A 320 16.89 -9.84 -1.31
CA TRP A 320 17.31 -11.01 -0.55
C TRP A 320 16.92 -12.32 -1.25
N SER A 321 15.86 -12.31 -2.06
CA SER A 321 15.43 -13.43 -2.91
C SER A 321 15.57 -13.10 -4.41
N MET A 322 15.35 -14.06 -5.31
CA MET A 322 15.24 -13.75 -6.74
C MET A 322 13.93 -13.01 -7.07
N ASP A 323 12.85 -13.40 -6.39
CA ASP A 323 11.51 -12.82 -6.54
C ASP A 323 11.50 -11.32 -6.21
N GLU A 324 12.16 -10.96 -5.11
CA GLU A 324 12.32 -9.57 -4.67
C GLU A 324 13.18 -8.75 -5.62
N ARG A 325 14.28 -9.31 -6.13
CA ARG A 325 15.16 -8.62 -7.08
C ARG A 325 14.47 -8.35 -8.41
N LEU A 326 13.71 -9.31 -8.94
CA LEU A 326 12.95 -9.10 -10.18
C LEU A 326 11.83 -8.06 -10.00
N TYR A 327 11.12 -8.06 -8.87
CA TYR A 327 10.16 -7.00 -8.55
C TYR A 327 10.83 -5.62 -8.45
N ASN A 328 11.94 -5.52 -7.71
CA ASN A 328 12.66 -4.25 -7.53
C ASN A 328 13.26 -3.74 -8.85
N GLN A 329 13.65 -4.63 -9.76
CA GLN A 329 14.10 -4.28 -11.11
C GLN A 329 12.96 -3.73 -11.96
N VAL A 330 11.80 -4.42 -12.03
CA VAL A 330 10.61 -3.92 -12.73
C VAL A 330 10.14 -2.57 -12.16
N TRP A 331 10.20 -2.40 -10.84
CA TRP A 331 9.92 -1.11 -10.19
C TRP A 331 10.92 -0.01 -10.56
N GLY A 332 12.22 -0.33 -10.63
CA GLY A 332 13.26 0.59 -11.09
C GLY A 332 13.02 1.04 -12.54
N MET A 333 12.74 0.10 -13.44
CA MET A 333 12.40 0.39 -14.84
C MET A 333 11.17 1.31 -14.97
N PHE A 334 10.16 1.14 -14.10
CA PHE A 334 8.98 2.01 -14.04
C PHE A 334 9.35 3.44 -13.63
N GLU A 335 10.15 3.59 -12.56
CA GLU A 335 10.61 4.87 -12.01
C GLU A 335 11.52 5.62 -13.01
N ASP A 336 12.45 4.91 -13.65
CA ASP A 336 13.39 5.49 -14.61
C ASP A 336 12.69 5.91 -15.91
N LEU A 337 11.71 5.15 -16.39
CA LEU A 337 10.88 5.55 -17.53
C LEU A 337 10.07 6.82 -17.21
N ALA A 338 9.43 6.88 -16.04
CA ALA A 338 8.69 8.06 -15.57
C ALA A 338 9.58 9.31 -15.53
N ARG A 339 10.80 9.17 -14.99
CA ARG A 339 11.79 10.26 -14.89
C ARG A 339 12.35 10.70 -16.23
N SER A 340 12.68 9.76 -17.12
CA SER A 340 13.24 10.08 -18.44
C SER A 340 12.23 10.84 -19.31
N VAL A 341 10.95 10.42 -19.29
CA VAL A 341 9.86 11.14 -19.97
C VAL A 341 9.59 12.50 -19.31
N ALA A 342 9.68 12.62 -17.98
CA ALA A 342 9.55 13.91 -17.30
C ALA A 342 10.66 14.89 -17.70
N ALA A 343 11.91 14.44 -17.70
CA ALA A 343 13.05 15.24 -18.13
C ALA A 343 12.92 15.71 -19.59
N TYR A 344 12.44 14.82 -20.47
CA TYR A 344 12.12 15.17 -21.86
C TYR A 344 11.03 16.24 -21.95
N ARG A 345 9.87 16.04 -21.33
CA ARG A 345 8.74 17.00 -21.35
C ARG A 345 9.18 18.37 -20.83
N SER A 346 9.84 18.44 -19.67
CA SER A 346 10.36 19.69 -19.10
C SER A 346 11.42 20.38 -19.98
N ALA A 347 12.23 19.62 -20.72
CA ALA A 347 13.19 20.19 -21.67
C ALA A 347 12.52 20.80 -22.91
N VAL A 348 11.42 20.20 -23.39
CA VAL A 348 10.57 20.76 -24.46
C VAL A 348 9.88 22.03 -23.97
N ASP A 349 9.23 22.00 -22.80
CA ASP A 349 8.58 23.18 -22.20
C ASP A 349 9.55 24.35 -22.01
N PHE A 350 10.80 24.05 -21.62
CA PHE A 350 11.87 25.04 -21.52
C PHE A 350 12.27 25.61 -22.90
N ALA A 351 12.37 24.77 -23.93
CA ALA A 351 12.70 25.20 -25.29
C ALA A 351 11.61 26.12 -25.88
N ASP A 352 10.34 25.82 -25.63
CA ASP A 352 9.19 26.63 -26.06
C ASP A 352 9.11 27.94 -25.27
N SER A 353 9.27 27.89 -23.95
CA SER A 353 9.41 29.08 -23.09
C SER A 353 10.59 29.97 -23.49
N ARG A 354 11.64 29.39 -24.09
CA ARG A 354 12.81 30.12 -24.59
C ARG A 354 12.51 30.76 -25.95
N LEU A 355 11.79 30.07 -26.83
CA LEU A 355 11.34 30.56 -28.12
C LEU A 355 10.43 31.79 -27.97
N GLU A 356 9.42 31.72 -27.10
CA GLU A 356 8.50 32.82 -26.81
C GLU A 356 9.27 34.08 -26.39
N LYS A 357 10.17 33.95 -25.41
CA LYS A 357 11.01 35.06 -24.92
C LYS A 357 11.93 35.66 -26.00
N GLU A 358 12.50 34.85 -26.88
CA GLU A 358 13.33 35.36 -27.99
C GLU A 358 12.48 36.06 -29.07
N ILE A 359 11.25 35.58 -29.34
CA ILE A 359 10.30 36.23 -30.24
C ILE A 359 9.85 37.59 -29.67
N ASP A 360 9.44 37.64 -28.40
CA ASP A 360 9.04 38.88 -27.73
C ASP A 360 10.17 39.91 -27.72
N GLN A 361 11.40 39.47 -27.42
CA GLN A 361 12.58 40.35 -27.46
C GLN A 361 12.84 40.88 -28.89
N ALA A 362 12.64 40.06 -29.92
CA ALA A 362 12.77 40.50 -31.32
C ALA A 362 11.64 41.48 -31.76
N LEU A 363 10.47 41.42 -31.11
CA LEU A 363 9.34 42.33 -31.33
C LEU A 363 9.38 43.59 -30.46
N ALA A 364 10.26 43.66 -29.45
CA ALA A 364 10.37 44.78 -28.54
C ALA A 364 10.85 46.08 -29.22
N ASP A 365 11.76 46.01 -30.20
CA ASP A 365 12.17 47.17 -31.01
C ASP A 365 11.17 47.41 -32.17
N PRO A 366 10.51 48.58 -32.26
CA PRO A 366 9.63 48.91 -33.39
C PRO A 366 10.31 48.82 -34.76
N ARG A 367 11.65 48.95 -34.84
CA ARG A 367 12.41 48.89 -36.10
C ARG A 367 12.66 47.47 -36.61
N SER A 368 12.55 46.44 -35.78
CA SER A 368 12.71 45.03 -36.17
C SER A 368 11.39 44.32 -36.47
N ARG A 369 10.24 44.98 -36.30
CA ARG A 369 8.91 44.37 -36.51
C ARG A 369 8.59 44.04 -37.96
N VAL A 370 9.15 44.78 -38.91
CA VAL A 370 8.89 44.62 -40.35
C VAL A 370 10.21 44.69 -41.13
N GLY A 371 10.62 43.59 -41.76
CA GLY A 371 11.80 43.47 -42.61
C GLY A 371 12.76 42.35 -42.20
N ASP A 372 13.64 41.97 -43.14
CA ASP A 372 14.48 40.77 -43.13
C ASP A 372 15.21 40.46 -41.81
N ARG A 373 15.59 41.51 -41.05
CA ARG A 373 16.30 41.38 -39.78
C ARG A 373 15.44 40.78 -38.66
N GLY A 374 14.14 41.10 -38.63
CA GLY A 374 13.19 40.52 -37.69
C GLY A 374 12.82 39.09 -38.06
N ASP A 375 12.72 38.81 -39.36
CA ASP A 375 12.45 37.47 -39.87
C ASP A 375 13.65 36.54 -39.59
N ALA A 376 14.88 36.98 -39.86
CA ALA A 376 16.09 36.25 -39.51
C ALA A 376 16.24 35.98 -37.99
N ALA A 377 15.82 36.92 -37.14
CA ALA A 377 15.82 36.71 -35.69
C ALA A 377 14.80 35.66 -35.23
N ARG A 378 13.59 35.67 -35.80
CA ARG A 378 12.56 34.68 -35.51
C ARG A 378 12.92 33.28 -36.03
N GLU A 379 13.51 33.18 -37.22
CA GLU A 379 14.05 31.92 -37.75
C GLU A 379 15.21 31.39 -36.90
N ALA A 380 16.13 32.26 -36.45
CA ALA A 380 17.22 31.85 -35.55
C ALA A 380 16.70 31.35 -34.18
N ALA A 381 15.64 31.97 -33.63
CA ALA A 381 15.01 31.51 -32.39
C ALA A 381 14.35 30.13 -32.58
N ARG A 382 13.60 29.93 -33.68
CA ARG A 382 13.01 28.62 -34.06
C ARG A 382 14.08 27.54 -34.21
N ALA A 383 15.18 27.84 -34.91
CA ALA A 383 16.27 26.89 -35.11
C ALA A 383 16.92 26.44 -33.78
N LYS A 384 17.06 27.34 -32.80
CA LYS A 384 17.53 26.97 -31.45
C LYS A 384 16.53 26.10 -30.69
N GLN A 385 15.24 26.42 -30.77
CA GLN A 385 14.19 25.63 -30.11
C GLN A 385 14.16 24.22 -30.67
N ALA A 386 14.19 24.06 -32.00
CA ALA A 386 14.30 22.76 -32.66
C ALA A 386 15.57 22.01 -32.20
N GLN A 387 16.72 22.68 -32.18
CA GLN A 387 17.97 22.07 -31.70
C GLN A 387 17.92 21.60 -30.23
N LEU A 388 17.20 22.31 -29.35
CA LEU A 388 17.00 21.90 -27.96
C LEU A 388 16.06 20.70 -27.84
N VAL A 389 14.96 20.69 -28.60
CA VAL A 389 14.02 19.56 -28.67
C VAL A 389 14.69 18.33 -29.24
N ASP A 390 15.48 18.45 -30.31
CA ASP A 390 16.27 17.35 -30.88
C ASP A 390 17.28 16.76 -29.87
N GLN A 391 17.91 17.60 -29.05
CA GLN A 391 18.83 17.16 -28.00
C GLN A 391 18.10 16.44 -26.86
N ALA A 392 16.95 16.96 -26.43
CA ALA A 392 16.09 16.31 -25.43
C ALA A 392 15.59 14.95 -25.94
N ARG A 393 15.14 14.90 -27.20
CA ARG A 393 14.68 13.68 -27.86
C ARG A 393 15.80 12.64 -27.95
N ALA A 394 16.99 13.04 -28.39
CA ALA A 394 18.15 12.16 -28.46
C ALA A 394 18.66 11.69 -27.08
N ALA A 395 18.34 12.40 -25.99
CA ALA A 395 18.54 11.89 -24.64
C ALA A 395 17.53 10.77 -24.33
N LEU A 396 16.24 11.08 -24.46
CA LEU A 396 15.15 10.12 -24.21
C LEU A 396 15.30 8.83 -25.04
N ASP A 397 15.62 8.92 -26.33
CA ASP A 397 15.78 7.74 -27.20
C ASP A 397 16.92 6.81 -26.74
N ARG A 398 17.95 7.33 -26.06
CA ARG A 398 19.01 6.49 -25.45
C ARG A 398 18.50 5.79 -24.19
N ASP A 399 17.80 6.52 -23.33
CA ASP A 399 17.25 5.97 -22.08
C ASP A 399 16.21 4.88 -22.39
N LEU A 400 15.32 5.13 -23.36
CA LEU A 400 14.38 4.15 -23.89
C LEU A 400 15.08 2.92 -24.50
N SER A 401 16.21 3.12 -25.21
CA SER A 401 17.00 2.00 -25.76
C SER A 401 17.61 1.14 -24.66
N GLN A 402 18.07 1.75 -23.56
CA GLN A 402 18.58 1.02 -22.39
C GLN A 402 17.47 0.23 -21.70
N LEU A 403 16.34 0.87 -21.39
CA LEU A 403 15.19 0.23 -20.73
C LEU A 403 14.57 -0.89 -21.58
N THR A 404 14.58 -0.75 -22.91
CA THR A 404 14.14 -1.81 -23.82
C THR A 404 15.08 -3.02 -23.75
N ALA A 405 16.40 -2.81 -23.78
CA ALA A 405 17.38 -3.89 -23.64
C ALA A 405 17.31 -4.57 -22.26
N GLU A 406 16.89 -3.85 -21.22
CA GLU A 406 16.61 -4.42 -19.89
C GLU A 406 15.34 -5.26 -19.89
N ALA A 407 14.23 -4.75 -20.46
CA ALA A 407 12.98 -5.49 -20.61
C ALA A 407 13.15 -6.82 -21.38
N GLU A 408 13.95 -6.82 -22.45
CA GLU A 408 14.29 -8.02 -23.22
C GLU A 408 14.99 -9.12 -22.40
N VAL A 409 15.69 -8.76 -21.33
CA VAL A 409 16.37 -9.70 -20.41
C VAL A 409 15.48 -10.07 -19.23
N VAL A 410 14.70 -9.12 -18.71
CA VAL A 410 13.85 -9.30 -17.52
C VAL A 410 12.60 -10.13 -17.83
N GLU A 411 11.83 -9.82 -18.87
CA GLU A 411 10.54 -10.49 -19.16
C GLU A 411 10.67 -12.03 -19.29
N PRO A 412 11.66 -12.60 -20.02
CA PRO A 412 11.83 -14.05 -20.10
C PRO A 412 12.23 -14.72 -18.77
N ALA A 413 12.73 -13.95 -17.80
CA ALA A 413 13.14 -14.43 -16.47
C ALA A 413 12.05 -14.27 -15.41
N LEU A 414 10.92 -13.63 -15.72
CA LEU A 414 9.84 -13.39 -14.77
C LEU A 414 9.19 -14.71 -14.29
N PRO A 415 8.92 -14.86 -12.98
CA PRO A 415 8.14 -15.99 -12.45
C PRO A 415 6.68 -15.91 -12.90
N LEU A 416 5.94 -17.02 -12.74
CA LEU A 416 4.51 -17.15 -13.08
C LEU A 416 3.62 -15.99 -12.59
N SER A 417 3.93 -15.42 -11.43
CA SER A 417 3.25 -14.25 -10.85
C SER A 417 3.38 -12.99 -11.72
N TYR A 418 4.56 -12.73 -12.27
CA TYR A 418 4.92 -11.49 -12.98
C TYR A 418 4.91 -11.65 -14.50
N ALA A 419 5.07 -12.87 -15.01
CA ALA A 419 5.14 -13.18 -16.43
C ALA A 419 3.80 -12.96 -17.15
N SER A 420 3.81 -12.42 -18.37
CA SER A 420 2.63 -12.36 -19.25
C SER A 420 2.07 -13.76 -19.58
N TRP A 421 0.84 -13.87 -20.11
CA TRP A 421 0.20 -15.18 -20.38
C TRP A 421 0.73 -15.92 -21.62
N ASP A 422 1.43 -15.22 -22.51
CA ASP A 422 2.20 -15.79 -23.63
C ASP A 422 3.61 -16.24 -23.22
N ASN A 423 4.11 -15.84 -22.04
CA ASN A 423 5.43 -16.20 -21.56
C ASN A 423 5.59 -17.75 -21.46
N PRO A 424 6.68 -18.33 -21.98
CA PRO A 424 6.91 -19.77 -21.98
C PRO A 424 6.81 -20.45 -20.60
N VAL A 425 7.06 -19.73 -19.49
CA VAL A 425 6.99 -20.26 -18.12
C VAL A 425 5.67 -20.99 -17.80
N TRP A 426 4.55 -20.55 -18.39
CA TRP A 426 3.24 -21.19 -18.20
C TRP A 426 3.14 -22.61 -18.76
N HIS A 427 3.94 -22.98 -19.77
CA HIS A 427 3.97 -24.34 -20.31
C HIS A 427 4.60 -25.34 -19.33
N GLY A 428 5.47 -24.84 -18.44
CA GLY A 428 6.08 -25.60 -17.35
C GLY A 428 5.32 -25.50 -16.03
N TYR A 429 4.08 -24.98 -16.04
CA TYR A 429 3.31 -24.68 -14.82
C TYR A 429 3.27 -25.85 -13.83
N ARG A 430 3.52 -25.51 -12.56
CA ARG A 430 3.24 -26.34 -11.39
C ARG A 430 2.64 -25.44 -10.32
N VAL A 431 1.76 -26.01 -9.50
CA VAL A 431 1.21 -25.29 -8.34
C VAL A 431 2.34 -24.95 -7.37
N PRO A 432 2.48 -23.67 -6.97
CA PRO A 432 3.56 -23.26 -6.08
C PRO A 432 3.36 -23.75 -4.64
N MET A 433 4.43 -23.76 -3.87
CA MET A 433 4.43 -24.14 -2.45
C MET A 433 4.34 -22.93 -1.50
N GLU A 434 4.57 -21.73 -2.02
CA GLU A 434 4.61 -20.47 -1.29
C GLU A 434 3.85 -19.40 -2.09
N MET A 435 3.26 -18.43 -1.39
CA MET A 435 2.60 -17.28 -2.00
C MET A 435 3.66 -16.30 -2.56
N PRO A 436 3.57 -15.85 -3.82
CA PRO A 436 4.52 -14.89 -4.39
C PRO A 436 4.34 -13.50 -3.80
N MET A 437 5.39 -12.67 -3.89
CA MET A 437 5.40 -11.34 -3.29
C MET A 437 4.46 -10.33 -4.00
N ALA A 438 4.19 -10.53 -5.29
CA ALA A 438 3.35 -9.66 -6.11
C ALA A 438 2.61 -10.43 -7.23
N LEU A 439 1.86 -9.70 -8.06
CA LEU A 439 1.06 -10.21 -9.17
C LEU A 439 1.03 -9.21 -10.33
N ARG A 440 1.19 -9.64 -11.58
CA ARG A 440 0.91 -8.80 -12.75
C ARG A 440 -0.59 -8.68 -12.99
N LEU A 441 -1.10 -7.45 -12.97
CA LEU A 441 -2.46 -7.11 -13.41
C LEU A 441 -2.51 -6.71 -14.89
N GLY A 442 -1.40 -6.28 -15.47
CA GLY A 442 -1.36 -5.87 -16.86
C GLY A 442 -0.04 -5.20 -17.15
N ASP A 443 -0.12 -4.15 -17.95
CA ASP A 443 1.02 -3.53 -18.60
C ASP A 443 0.83 -2.02 -18.64
N LEU A 444 1.91 -1.25 -18.52
CA LEU A 444 1.89 0.21 -18.48
C LEU A 444 2.77 0.77 -19.60
N ARG A 445 2.23 1.74 -20.36
CA ARG A 445 2.97 2.47 -21.39
C ARG A 445 2.81 3.98 -21.25
N LEU A 446 3.74 4.72 -21.86
CA LEU A 446 3.65 6.16 -22.09
C LEU A 446 3.65 6.44 -23.60
N PRO A 447 2.94 7.48 -24.08
CA PRO A 447 2.81 7.77 -25.50
C PRO A 447 4.16 8.09 -26.20
N GLU A 448 5.18 8.49 -25.44
CA GLU A 448 6.55 8.68 -25.93
C GLU A 448 7.23 7.37 -26.38
N SER A 449 6.76 6.20 -25.91
CA SER A 449 7.32 4.88 -26.28
C SER A 449 6.22 3.86 -26.56
N ALA A 450 5.98 3.62 -27.86
CA ALA A 450 5.02 2.61 -28.31
C ALA A 450 5.54 1.15 -28.21
N GLN A 451 6.84 0.94 -27.95
CA GLN A 451 7.49 -0.38 -27.98
C GLN A 451 7.84 -0.91 -26.58
N LEU A 452 8.01 -0.02 -25.60
CA LEU A 452 8.34 -0.40 -24.23
C LEU A 452 7.07 -0.54 -23.40
N SER A 453 6.86 -1.71 -22.81
CA SER A 453 5.83 -1.97 -21.81
C SER A 453 6.46 -2.31 -20.47
N ILE A 454 5.91 -1.77 -19.39
CA ILE A 454 6.32 -2.06 -18.02
C ILE A 454 5.25 -2.91 -17.34
N PRO A 455 5.56 -4.11 -16.84
CA PRO A 455 4.59 -4.94 -16.12
C PRO A 455 3.97 -4.24 -14.91
N MET A 456 2.65 -4.10 -14.87
CA MET A 456 1.92 -3.56 -13.72
C MET A 456 1.87 -4.60 -12.60
N LEU A 457 2.83 -4.54 -11.67
CA LEU A 457 2.90 -5.43 -10.51
C LEU A 457 2.20 -4.82 -9.28
N VAL A 458 1.31 -5.58 -8.65
CA VAL A 458 0.71 -5.24 -7.34
C VAL A 458 1.17 -6.22 -6.26
N ARG A 459 1.44 -5.73 -5.05
CA ARG A 459 1.83 -6.58 -3.92
C ARG A 459 0.70 -7.52 -3.49
N LEU A 460 1.10 -8.66 -2.92
CA LEU A 460 0.21 -9.67 -2.36
C LEU A 460 0.43 -9.82 -0.85
N PRO A 461 -0.63 -10.03 -0.03
CA PRO A 461 -2.04 -10.06 -0.39
C PRO A 461 -2.54 -8.70 -0.90
N LEU A 462 -3.64 -8.69 -1.66
CA LEU A 462 -4.19 -7.47 -2.24
C LEU A 462 -4.65 -6.52 -1.12
N GLU A 463 -4.03 -5.34 -1.01
CA GLU A 463 -4.45 -4.33 -0.02
C GLU A 463 -5.76 -3.61 -0.41
N ARG A 464 -6.12 -3.64 -1.68
CA ARG A 464 -7.37 -3.09 -2.23
C ARG A 464 -8.01 -4.12 -3.14
N GLY A 465 -9.33 -4.21 -3.10
CA GLY A 465 -10.07 -4.92 -4.13
C GLY A 465 -9.95 -4.22 -5.50
N LEU A 466 -10.44 -4.89 -6.54
CA LEU A 466 -10.37 -4.44 -7.92
C LEU A 466 -11.76 -3.97 -8.41
N TRP A 467 -11.80 -2.92 -9.22
CA TRP A 467 -12.96 -2.51 -10.01
C TRP A 467 -12.58 -2.60 -11.48
N ILE A 468 -13.17 -3.54 -12.22
CA ILE A 468 -13.01 -3.67 -13.66
C ILE A 468 -14.19 -2.96 -14.30
N ASP A 469 -13.90 -1.87 -15.01
CA ASP A 469 -14.92 -1.04 -15.63
C ASP A 469 -15.65 -1.82 -16.73
N SER A 470 -16.97 -1.94 -16.64
CA SER A 470 -17.77 -2.57 -17.71
C SER A 470 -18.54 -1.56 -18.56
N GLY A 471 -18.36 -0.27 -18.29
CA GLY A 471 -18.83 0.85 -19.12
C GLY A 471 -17.68 1.75 -19.57
N GLY A 472 -18.03 2.85 -20.24
CA GLY A 472 -17.09 3.89 -20.66
C GLY A 472 -16.71 3.89 -22.14
N GLN A 473 -16.03 4.96 -22.54
CA GLN A 473 -15.61 5.20 -23.93
C GLN A 473 -14.20 4.65 -24.16
N SER A 474 -13.95 4.06 -25.34
CA SER A 474 -12.59 3.68 -25.77
C SER A 474 -11.78 4.92 -26.15
N LEU A 475 -10.44 4.85 -26.00
CA LEU A 475 -9.48 5.90 -26.41
C LEU A 475 -9.73 6.44 -27.83
N ASP A 476 -10.16 5.59 -28.77
CA ASP A 476 -10.43 5.97 -30.17
C ASP A 476 -11.75 6.76 -30.36
N GLY A 477 -12.52 7.02 -29.30
CA GLY A 477 -13.86 7.60 -29.37
C GLY A 477 -14.91 6.69 -30.05
N SER A 478 -14.50 5.50 -30.47
CA SER A 478 -15.39 4.46 -30.98
C SER A 478 -16.26 3.96 -29.83
N LEU A 479 -17.57 4.03 -30.02
CA LEU A 479 -18.53 3.24 -29.25
C LEU A 479 -18.28 1.76 -29.57
N LEU A 480 -17.44 1.10 -28.77
CA LEU A 480 -17.52 -0.35 -28.64
C LEU A 480 -18.94 -0.69 -28.19
N ASP A 481 -19.46 -1.82 -28.67
CA ASP A 481 -20.76 -2.29 -28.21
C ASP A 481 -20.71 -2.47 -26.69
N SER A 482 -21.74 -1.98 -25.98
CA SER A 482 -21.78 -1.99 -24.52
C SER A 482 -21.73 -3.44 -23.98
N ASP A 483 -22.30 -4.38 -24.74
CA ASP A 483 -22.22 -5.81 -24.45
C ASP A 483 -20.84 -6.42 -24.73
N GLU A 484 -20.09 -5.88 -25.69
CA GLU A 484 -18.70 -6.28 -25.96
C GLU A 484 -17.76 -5.79 -24.84
N LEU A 485 -17.95 -4.56 -24.34
CA LEU A 485 -17.22 -4.06 -23.17
C LEU A 485 -17.52 -4.87 -21.91
N ARG A 486 -18.81 -5.16 -21.61
CA ARG A 486 -19.20 -6.06 -20.51
C ARG A 486 -18.55 -7.44 -20.64
N ARG A 487 -18.50 -8.00 -21.84
CA ARG A 487 -17.85 -9.30 -22.11
C ARG A 487 -16.34 -9.24 -21.85
N LEU A 488 -15.65 -8.22 -22.34
CA LEU A 488 -14.20 -8.03 -22.13
C LEU A 488 -13.86 -7.76 -20.64
N ALA A 489 -14.72 -7.06 -19.91
CA ALA A 489 -14.58 -6.85 -18.47
C ALA A 489 -14.66 -8.16 -17.68
N MET A 490 -15.62 -9.03 -18.03
CA MET A 490 -15.71 -10.37 -17.47
C MET A 490 -14.54 -11.29 -17.87
N ASP A 491 -14.06 -11.21 -19.12
CA ASP A 491 -12.86 -11.96 -19.56
C ASP A 491 -11.60 -11.52 -18.78
N THR A 492 -11.45 -10.22 -18.54
CA THR A 492 -10.39 -9.64 -17.67
C THR A 492 -10.50 -10.14 -16.23
N ALA A 493 -11.70 -10.13 -15.65
CA ALA A 493 -11.96 -10.64 -14.29
C ALA A 493 -11.60 -12.13 -14.14
N VAL A 494 -12.04 -12.95 -15.10
CA VAL A 494 -11.72 -14.38 -15.15
C VAL A 494 -10.21 -14.60 -15.31
N THR A 495 -9.53 -13.77 -16.09
CA THR A 495 -8.09 -13.85 -16.30
C THR A 495 -7.30 -13.55 -15.02
N HIS A 496 -7.69 -12.53 -14.24
CA HIS A 496 -7.08 -12.25 -12.93
C HIS A 496 -7.42 -13.31 -11.88
N ALA A 497 -8.67 -13.77 -11.81
CA ALA A 497 -9.08 -14.82 -10.89
C ALA A 497 -8.34 -16.14 -11.17
N ALA A 498 -8.16 -16.50 -12.44
CA ALA A 498 -7.38 -17.66 -12.83
C ALA A 498 -5.89 -17.51 -12.50
N ARG A 499 -5.30 -16.31 -12.69
CA ARG A 499 -3.91 -16.04 -12.28
C ARG A 499 -3.75 -16.17 -10.77
N LEU A 500 -4.61 -15.54 -9.97
CA LEU A 500 -4.64 -15.65 -8.51
C LEU A 500 -4.73 -17.11 -8.05
N LEU A 501 -5.67 -17.87 -8.60
CA LEU A 501 -5.80 -19.32 -8.34
C LEU A 501 -4.56 -20.14 -8.74
N ALA A 502 -3.84 -19.73 -9.79
CA ALA A 502 -2.67 -20.43 -10.28
C ALA A 502 -1.40 -20.16 -9.44
N VAL A 503 -1.28 -18.96 -8.85
CA VAL A 503 -0.08 -18.54 -8.13
C VAL A 503 -0.13 -18.72 -6.62
N HIS A 504 -1.28 -19.12 -6.06
CA HIS A 504 -1.37 -19.50 -4.64
C HIS A 504 -1.13 -21.00 -4.43
N PRO A 505 -0.65 -21.41 -3.24
CA PRO A 505 -0.57 -22.82 -2.88
C PRO A 505 -1.94 -23.52 -2.89
N ALA A 506 -1.92 -24.84 -3.11
CA ALA A 506 -3.13 -25.65 -3.19
C ALA A 506 -3.94 -25.58 -1.87
N GLY A 507 -5.13 -24.99 -1.94
CA GLY A 507 -6.02 -24.87 -0.79
C GLY A 507 -5.89 -23.55 -0.02
N GLU A 508 -4.93 -22.68 -0.33
CA GLU A 508 -4.76 -21.38 0.35
C GLU A 508 -5.53 -20.22 -0.30
N PHE A 509 -6.17 -20.45 -1.45
CA PHE A 509 -6.99 -19.46 -2.14
C PHE A 509 -8.29 -20.04 -2.70
N ALA A 510 -9.40 -19.35 -2.46
CA ALA A 510 -10.75 -19.72 -2.86
C ALA A 510 -11.44 -18.57 -3.60
N VAL A 511 -12.29 -18.90 -4.59
CA VAL A 511 -13.02 -17.91 -5.40
C VAL A 511 -14.52 -18.18 -5.32
N HIS A 512 -15.27 -17.15 -4.93
CA HIS A 512 -16.73 -17.09 -4.97
C HIS A 512 -17.15 -16.15 -6.10
N VAL A 513 -18.34 -16.37 -6.66
CA VAL A 513 -18.86 -15.55 -7.75
C VAL A 513 -20.33 -15.23 -7.48
N ILE A 514 -20.71 -13.97 -7.62
CA ILE A 514 -22.10 -13.50 -7.70
C ILE A 514 -22.35 -13.03 -9.13
N ASP A 515 -23.37 -13.61 -9.78
CA ASP A 515 -23.76 -13.32 -11.17
C ASP A 515 -25.29 -13.48 -11.28
N PRO A 516 -26.09 -12.51 -10.77
CA PRO A 516 -27.48 -12.79 -10.41
C PRO A 516 -28.42 -13.07 -11.59
N ALA A 517 -28.23 -12.41 -12.73
CA ALA A 517 -28.91 -12.75 -14.00
C ALA A 517 -28.19 -13.84 -14.82
N GLY A 518 -26.98 -14.23 -14.45
CA GLY A 518 -26.15 -15.18 -15.21
C GLY A 518 -25.51 -14.58 -16.48
N SER A 519 -25.39 -13.25 -16.56
CA SER A 519 -24.86 -12.54 -17.74
C SER A 519 -23.37 -12.84 -17.97
N GLY A 520 -22.62 -13.15 -16.90
CA GLY A 520 -21.21 -13.53 -16.95
C GLY A 520 -20.94 -15.00 -17.30
N ALA A 521 -21.97 -15.85 -17.43
CA ALA A 521 -21.83 -17.31 -17.48
C ALA A 521 -20.92 -17.83 -18.61
N ALA A 522 -20.86 -17.15 -19.76
CA ALA A 522 -19.99 -17.53 -20.88
C ALA A 522 -18.51 -17.35 -20.54
N ALA A 523 -18.13 -16.19 -19.99
CA ALA A 523 -16.77 -15.87 -19.56
C ALA A 523 -16.34 -16.73 -18.36
N LEU A 524 -17.24 -16.96 -17.39
CA LEU A 524 -16.98 -17.77 -16.19
C LEU A 524 -16.77 -19.27 -16.49
N ALA A 525 -17.14 -19.74 -17.68
CA ALA A 525 -17.16 -21.16 -18.01
C ALA A 525 -15.82 -21.93 -17.83
N PRO A 526 -14.62 -21.35 -18.02
CA PRO A 526 -13.35 -22.01 -17.69
C PRO A 526 -13.21 -22.32 -16.19
N LEU A 527 -13.60 -21.39 -15.30
CA LEU A 527 -13.54 -21.56 -13.85
C LEU A 527 -14.59 -22.57 -13.36
N VAL A 528 -15.81 -22.48 -13.89
CA VAL A 528 -16.91 -23.41 -13.56
C VAL A 528 -16.59 -24.84 -14.02
N ARG A 529 -16.18 -25.04 -15.29
CA ARG A 529 -15.91 -26.38 -15.83
C ARG A 529 -14.68 -27.08 -15.23
N SER A 530 -13.69 -26.32 -14.77
CA SER A 530 -12.51 -26.88 -14.09
C SER A 530 -12.81 -27.27 -12.63
N GLY A 531 -13.84 -26.68 -12.01
CA GLY A 531 -14.23 -26.93 -10.63
C GLY A 531 -13.28 -26.27 -9.61
N VAL A 532 -12.75 -25.09 -9.94
CA VAL A 532 -11.85 -24.29 -9.06
C VAL A 532 -12.58 -23.28 -8.18
N LEU A 533 -13.86 -23.01 -8.45
CA LEU A 533 -14.68 -22.15 -7.61
C LEU A 533 -15.04 -22.87 -6.29
N ALA A 534 -15.24 -22.10 -5.22
CA ALA A 534 -15.67 -22.62 -3.92
C ALA A 534 -17.12 -23.14 -3.91
N GLY A 535 -17.91 -22.70 -4.89
CA GLY A 535 -19.28 -23.15 -5.16
C GLY A 535 -19.71 -22.74 -6.57
N PRO A 536 -20.95 -23.08 -7.00
CA PRO A 536 -21.51 -22.53 -8.23
C PRO A 536 -21.67 -20.99 -8.11
N PRO A 537 -21.63 -20.24 -9.23
CA PRO A 537 -21.98 -18.82 -9.22
C PRO A 537 -23.37 -18.59 -8.62
N ALA A 538 -23.47 -17.62 -7.72
CA ALA A 538 -24.69 -17.30 -7.00
C ALA A 538 -25.66 -16.52 -7.91
N ALA A 539 -26.79 -17.14 -8.21
CA ALA A 539 -27.86 -16.59 -9.04
C ALA A 539 -29.02 -16.03 -8.20
N GLY A 540 -29.61 -14.93 -8.65
CA GLY A 540 -30.71 -14.22 -7.98
C GLY A 540 -30.38 -13.68 -6.58
N ALA A 541 -31.29 -12.85 -6.04
CA ALA A 541 -31.10 -12.16 -4.76
C ALA A 541 -30.84 -13.10 -3.56
N ALA A 542 -31.42 -14.30 -3.55
CA ALA A 542 -31.18 -15.28 -2.49
C ALA A 542 -29.74 -15.81 -2.50
N GLY A 543 -29.15 -16.01 -3.68
CA GLY A 543 -27.73 -16.39 -3.81
C GLY A 543 -26.79 -15.25 -3.39
N VAL A 544 -27.11 -14.02 -3.78
CA VAL A 544 -26.39 -12.81 -3.34
C VAL A 544 -26.34 -12.72 -1.81
N ALA A 545 -27.50 -12.82 -1.16
CA ALA A 545 -27.61 -12.72 0.29
C ALA A 545 -26.87 -13.84 1.04
N ASP A 546 -26.87 -15.07 0.52
CA ASP A 546 -26.11 -16.18 1.12
C ASP A 546 -24.59 -15.96 1.05
N VAL A 547 -24.05 -15.65 -0.13
CA VAL A 547 -22.60 -15.46 -0.31
C VAL A 547 -22.09 -14.27 0.52
N LEU A 548 -22.79 -13.13 0.46
CA LEU A 548 -22.43 -11.96 1.25
C LEU A 548 -22.57 -12.24 2.76
N GLY A 549 -23.64 -12.91 3.18
CA GLY A 549 -23.85 -13.31 4.58
C GLY A 549 -22.70 -14.16 5.12
N ARG A 550 -22.31 -15.21 4.39
CA ARG A 550 -21.20 -16.11 4.78
C ARG A 550 -19.86 -15.39 4.84
N LEU A 551 -19.57 -14.50 3.87
CA LEU A 551 -18.32 -13.74 3.86
C LEU A 551 -18.29 -12.64 4.93
N THR A 552 -19.39 -11.94 5.20
CA THR A 552 -19.48 -10.98 6.31
C THR A 552 -19.22 -11.68 7.65
N GLN A 553 -19.91 -12.79 7.92
CA GLN A 553 -19.72 -13.57 9.15
C GLN A 553 -18.28 -14.09 9.29
N ARG A 554 -17.62 -14.46 8.18
CA ARG A 554 -16.20 -14.83 8.17
C ARG A 554 -15.32 -13.67 8.64
N VAL A 555 -15.52 -12.48 8.09
CA VAL A 555 -14.75 -11.28 8.46
C VAL A 555 -14.92 -10.97 9.95
N ASP A 556 -16.17 -10.92 10.44
CA ASP A 556 -16.48 -10.71 11.86
C ASP A 556 -15.73 -11.70 12.77
N LEU A 557 -15.78 -13.00 12.45
CA LEU A 557 -15.14 -14.06 13.25
C LEU A 557 -13.61 -13.92 13.30
N VAL A 558 -12.96 -13.64 12.16
CA VAL A 558 -11.50 -13.48 12.12
C VAL A 558 -11.08 -12.19 12.82
N GLN A 559 -11.80 -11.08 12.62
CA GLN A 559 -11.53 -9.83 13.32
C GLN A 559 -11.68 -9.97 14.84
N MET A 560 -12.71 -10.69 15.31
CA MET A 560 -12.87 -11.00 16.74
C MET A 560 -11.71 -11.83 17.29
N ALA A 561 -11.26 -12.86 16.57
CA ALA A 561 -10.13 -13.70 16.97
C ALA A 561 -8.82 -12.89 17.04
N VAL A 562 -8.55 -12.04 16.04
CA VAL A 562 -7.36 -11.16 16.00
C VAL A 562 -7.41 -10.11 17.11
N ARG A 563 -8.52 -9.38 17.26
CA ARG A 563 -8.68 -8.34 18.30
C ARG A 563 -8.64 -8.91 19.72
N GLY A 564 -9.11 -10.15 19.91
CA GLY A 564 -9.04 -10.87 21.18
C GLY A 564 -7.65 -11.43 21.53
N GLY A 565 -6.65 -11.29 20.65
CA GLY A 565 -5.33 -11.93 20.84
C GLY A 565 -5.39 -13.46 20.78
N ALA A 566 -6.44 -14.01 20.15
CA ALA A 566 -6.85 -15.41 20.24
C ALA A 566 -6.98 -16.03 18.83
N ALA A 567 -6.01 -15.76 17.95
CA ALA A 567 -5.97 -16.32 16.59
C ALA A 567 -6.00 -17.86 16.59
N ASP A 568 -5.34 -18.49 17.57
CA ASP A 568 -5.36 -19.94 17.79
C ASP A 568 -6.72 -20.48 18.30
N SER A 569 -7.71 -19.61 18.55
CA SER A 569 -9.07 -19.96 18.99
C SER A 569 -10.12 -19.91 17.87
N LEU A 570 -9.69 -19.75 16.61
CA LEU A 570 -10.56 -20.06 15.47
C LEU A 570 -11.00 -21.54 15.54
N PRO A 571 -12.22 -21.89 15.07
CA PRO A 571 -12.67 -23.28 15.03
C PRO A 571 -11.65 -24.18 14.29
N PRO A 572 -11.41 -25.42 14.75
CA PRO A 572 -10.39 -26.28 14.13
C PRO A 572 -10.69 -26.65 12.67
N ASP A 573 -11.97 -26.60 12.26
CA ASP A 573 -12.43 -26.81 10.89
C ASP A 573 -12.60 -25.49 10.10
N PHE A 574 -12.08 -24.36 10.61
CA PHE A 574 -12.19 -23.07 9.94
C PHE A 574 -11.25 -23.00 8.73
N ASP A 575 -11.82 -22.80 7.54
CA ASP A 575 -11.07 -22.55 6.31
C ASP A 575 -10.14 -21.34 6.49
N THR A 576 -8.82 -21.53 6.40
CA THR A 576 -7.83 -20.43 6.50
C THR A 576 -7.50 -19.79 5.16
N ALA A 577 -8.06 -20.29 4.04
CA ALA A 577 -7.79 -19.75 2.71
C ALA A 577 -8.17 -18.28 2.59
N GLN A 578 -7.40 -17.54 1.80
CA GLN A 578 -7.83 -16.24 1.30
C GLN A 578 -9.00 -16.43 0.33
N GLN A 579 -9.92 -15.48 0.33
CA GLN A 579 -11.18 -15.54 -0.42
C GLN A 579 -11.21 -14.39 -1.41
N LEU A 580 -11.51 -14.66 -2.67
CA LEU A 580 -11.87 -13.65 -3.67
C LEU A 580 -13.38 -13.74 -3.91
N LEU A 581 -14.07 -12.61 -3.82
CA LEU A 581 -15.45 -12.46 -4.28
C LEU A 581 -15.46 -11.70 -5.60
N ILE A 582 -15.82 -12.38 -6.69
CA ILE A 582 -16.14 -11.73 -7.97
C ILE A 582 -17.63 -11.34 -7.95
N VAL A 583 -17.92 -10.08 -8.24
CA VAL A 583 -19.29 -9.56 -8.36
C VAL A 583 -19.48 -9.06 -9.79
N ASN A 584 -20.34 -9.73 -10.54
CA ASN A 584 -20.84 -9.29 -11.84
C ASN A 584 -22.28 -8.77 -11.70
N ASP A 585 -22.77 -8.09 -12.74
CA ASP A 585 -24.20 -7.84 -12.96
C ASP A 585 -24.84 -6.95 -11.87
N PHE A 586 -24.01 -6.26 -11.08
CA PHE A 586 -24.43 -5.22 -10.14
C PHE A 586 -25.05 -4.04 -10.92
N PRO A 587 -26.21 -3.49 -10.53
CA PRO A 587 -26.93 -3.71 -9.27
C PRO A 587 -28.02 -4.80 -9.28
N HIS A 588 -28.15 -5.60 -10.35
CA HIS A 588 -29.23 -6.58 -10.45
C HIS A 588 -29.13 -7.63 -9.33
N GLY A 589 -30.25 -7.85 -8.62
CA GLY A 589 -30.30 -8.78 -7.49
C GLY A 589 -29.72 -8.26 -6.16
N PHE A 590 -29.25 -7.02 -6.08
CA PHE A 590 -28.75 -6.41 -4.84
C PHE A 590 -29.82 -5.52 -4.17
N ASP A 591 -30.08 -5.78 -2.88
CA ASP A 591 -30.85 -4.89 -2.00
C ASP A 591 -29.92 -3.99 -1.16
N ASP A 592 -30.50 -3.02 -0.44
CA ASP A 592 -29.73 -2.06 0.38
C ASP A 592 -28.83 -2.75 1.42
N ARG A 593 -29.25 -3.93 1.90
CA ARG A 593 -28.48 -4.75 2.82
C ARG A 593 -27.27 -5.36 2.11
N ALA A 594 -27.45 -5.94 0.93
CA ALA A 594 -26.38 -6.50 0.12
C ALA A 594 -25.35 -5.41 -0.27
N VAL A 595 -25.79 -4.21 -0.64
CA VAL A 595 -24.90 -3.05 -0.89
C VAL A 595 -24.10 -2.68 0.37
N THR A 596 -24.76 -2.65 1.54
CA THR A 596 -24.09 -2.38 2.82
C THR A 596 -23.05 -3.45 3.17
N GLN A 597 -23.35 -4.73 2.90
CA GLN A 597 -22.41 -5.84 3.11
C GLN A 597 -21.24 -5.80 2.12
N LEU A 598 -21.46 -5.45 0.84
CA LEU A 598 -20.38 -5.25 -0.14
C LEU A 598 -19.40 -4.17 0.32
N ARG A 599 -19.90 -3.02 0.80
CA ARG A 599 -19.06 -1.95 1.32
C ARG A 599 -18.24 -2.40 2.53
N TYR A 600 -18.88 -3.07 3.50
CA TYR A 600 -18.18 -3.64 4.65
C TYR A 600 -17.09 -4.65 4.22
N LEU A 601 -17.36 -5.53 3.25
CA LEU A 601 -16.36 -6.46 2.73
C LEU A 601 -15.20 -5.76 1.99
N ALA A 602 -15.44 -4.63 1.33
CA ALA A 602 -14.39 -3.85 0.68
C ALA A 602 -13.50 -3.10 1.69
N ASP A 603 -14.09 -2.55 2.74
CA ASP A 603 -13.39 -1.75 3.76
C ASP A 603 -12.63 -2.65 4.77
N GLU A 604 -13.26 -3.74 5.24
CA GLU A 604 -12.79 -4.55 6.37
C GLU A 604 -12.28 -5.94 5.98
N GLY A 605 -12.64 -6.42 4.78
CA GLY A 605 -12.28 -7.76 4.28
C GLY A 605 -10.79 -7.96 3.97
N PRO A 606 -10.09 -7.03 3.29
CA PRO A 606 -8.69 -7.24 2.89
C PRO A 606 -7.75 -7.52 4.07
N ALA A 607 -7.99 -6.87 5.21
CA ALA A 607 -7.24 -7.04 6.46
C ALA A 607 -7.31 -8.47 7.04
N VAL A 608 -8.30 -9.27 6.62
CA VAL A 608 -8.51 -10.68 7.03
C VAL A 608 -8.55 -11.64 5.83
N GLY A 609 -8.03 -11.21 4.67
CA GLY A 609 -7.90 -12.05 3.48
C GLY A 609 -9.21 -12.31 2.72
N VAL A 610 -10.18 -11.39 2.78
CA VAL A 610 -11.38 -11.40 1.92
C VAL A 610 -11.29 -10.22 0.94
N HIS A 611 -11.06 -10.54 -0.33
CA HIS A 611 -10.80 -9.58 -1.41
C HIS A 611 -12.02 -9.45 -2.32
N LEU A 612 -12.34 -8.22 -2.75
CA LEU A 612 -13.44 -7.93 -3.67
C LEU A 612 -12.92 -7.66 -5.08
N MET A 613 -13.62 -8.18 -6.10
CA MET A 613 -13.43 -7.86 -7.51
C MET A 613 -14.79 -7.53 -8.13
N MET A 614 -15.06 -6.25 -8.31
CA MET A 614 -16.26 -5.75 -8.98
C MET A 614 -16.07 -5.74 -10.50
N VAL A 615 -17.07 -6.21 -11.24
CA VAL A 615 -17.24 -5.99 -12.68
C VAL A 615 -18.55 -5.23 -12.85
N ALA A 616 -18.46 -3.92 -13.06
CA ALA A 616 -19.61 -3.04 -13.06
C ALA A 616 -19.35 -1.75 -13.84
N ASP A 617 -20.43 -1.19 -14.41
CA ASP A 617 -20.46 0.15 -14.97
C ASP A 617 -20.81 1.14 -13.84
N ARG A 618 -20.11 2.28 -13.80
CA ARG A 618 -20.41 3.35 -12.86
C ARG A 618 -21.74 4.05 -13.18
N GLU A 619 -22.18 4.06 -14.44
CA GLU A 619 -23.46 4.65 -14.84
C GLU A 619 -24.64 3.77 -14.41
N ASP A 620 -24.58 2.45 -14.60
CA ASP A 620 -25.59 1.50 -14.09
C ASP A 620 -25.73 1.58 -12.55
N ALA A 621 -24.61 1.87 -11.88
CA ALA A 621 -24.52 2.10 -10.44
C ALA A 621 -25.08 3.46 -9.96
N ALA A 622 -25.31 4.44 -10.85
CA ALA A 622 -25.59 5.83 -10.47
C ALA A 622 -26.87 6.00 -9.63
N ALA A 623 -27.84 5.09 -9.73
CA ALA A 623 -29.06 5.08 -8.92
C ALA A 623 -28.81 4.95 -7.41
N TYR A 624 -27.68 4.35 -7.00
CA TYR A 624 -27.26 4.22 -5.60
C TYR A 624 -26.33 5.37 -5.16
N GLY A 625 -25.94 6.24 -6.11
CA GLY A 625 -25.26 7.52 -5.92
C GLY A 625 -24.23 7.56 -4.78
N PRO A 626 -24.53 8.23 -3.64
CA PRO A 626 -23.55 8.45 -2.56
C PRO A 626 -22.98 7.18 -1.90
N LEU A 627 -23.61 6.02 -2.08
CA LEU A 627 -23.20 4.77 -1.42
C LEU A 627 -22.12 4.02 -2.19
N LEU A 628 -22.07 4.15 -3.51
CA LEU A 628 -21.08 3.48 -4.36
C LEU A 628 -19.89 4.36 -4.69
N ASP A 629 -20.05 5.68 -4.67
CA ASP A 629 -18.97 6.63 -4.91
C ASP A 629 -17.75 6.44 -3.95
N PRO A 630 -17.93 6.08 -2.65
CA PRO A 630 -16.83 5.68 -1.77
C PRO A 630 -16.24 4.32 -2.12
N LEU A 631 -17.07 3.32 -2.47
CA LEU A 631 -16.64 1.97 -2.83
C LEU A 631 -15.78 1.98 -4.10
N TRP A 632 -16.20 2.73 -5.12
CA TRP A 632 -15.43 2.90 -6.35
C TRP A 632 -14.06 3.57 -6.10
N ARG A 633 -13.97 4.50 -5.12
CA ARG A 633 -12.71 5.14 -4.73
C ARG A 633 -11.80 4.27 -3.86
N SER A 634 -12.33 3.30 -3.11
CA SER A 634 -11.50 2.41 -2.27
C SER A 634 -10.87 1.25 -3.07
N LEU A 635 -11.49 0.87 -4.20
CA LEU A 635 -11.01 -0.17 -5.11
C LEU A 635 -9.99 0.38 -6.13
N MET A 636 -9.14 -0.48 -6.66
CA MET A 636 -8.24 -0.16 -7.77
C MET A 636 -8.98 -0.33 -9.10
N ARG A 637 -9.15 0.77 -9.85
CA ARG A 637 -9.73 0.74 -11.20
C ARG A 637 -8.79 0.04 -12.19
N LEU A 638 -9.36 -0.80 -13.04
CA LEU A 638 -8.76 -1.42 -14.22
C LEU A 638 -9.77 -1.30 -15.38
N THR A 639 -9.30 -1.28 -16.62
CA THR A 639 -10.15 -1.22 -17.82
C THR A 639 -10.02 -2.48 -18.68
N PRO A 640 -11.08 -2.90 -19.38
CA PRO A 640 -11.07 -4.09 -20.25
C PRO A 640 -10.41 -3.86 -21.61
N VAL A 641 -10.01 -2.61 -21.88
CA VAL A 641 -9.35 -2.11 -23.07
C VAL A 641 -8.27 -1.11 -22.63
N PRO A 642 -7.28 -0.79 -23.48
CA PRO A 642 -6.31 0.26 -23.18
C PRO A 642 -6.96 1.60 -22.82
N ASP A 643 -6.55 2.22 -21.71
CA ASP A 643 -7.06 3.51 -21.22
C ASP A 643 -6.01 4.25 -20.36
N ASP A 644 -5.99 5.59 -20.45
CA ASP A 644 -4.98 6.48 -19.88
C ASP A 644 -5.41 7.04 -18.50
N HIS A 645 -5.75 6.15 -17.56
CA HIS A 645 -6.39 6.51 -16.29
C HIS A 645 -5.53 6.29 -15.04
N LEU A 646 -4.34 5.68 -15.16
CA LEU A 646 -3.42 5.47 -14.05
C LEU A 646 -2.38 6.58 -14.01
N ALA A 647 -2.09 7.08 -12.81
CA ALA A 647 -1.06 8.09 -12.60
C ALA A 647 0.11 7.53 -11.78
N ASP A 648 1.35 7.83 -12.16
CA ASP A 648 2.53 7.46 -11.35
C ASP A 648 2.65 8.33 -10.07
N PRO A 649 3.30 7.83 -9.01
CA PRO A 649 3.38 8.54 -7.73
C PRO A 649 4.42 9.67 -7.69
N TRP A 650 5.28 9.84 -8.70
CA TRP A 650 6.43 10.76 -8.64
C TRP A 650 6.14 12.07 -9.40
N VAL A 651 5.78 11.94 -10.67
CA VAL A 651 5.58 13.03 -11.62
C VAL A 651 4.08 13.20 -11.91
N GLY A 652 3.33 12.10 -11.90
CA GLY A 652 1.89 12.10 -12.18
C GLY A 652 1.57 12.10 -13.67
N HIS A 653 2.39 11.46 -14.51
CA HIS A 653 2.02 11.21 -15.90
C HIS A 653 0.78 10.30 -15.94
N ALA A 654 -0.09 10.50 -16.93
CA ALA A 654 -1.11 9.50 -17.27
C ALA A 654 -0.43 8.36 -18.05
N TRP A 655 -0.63 7.13 -17.59
CA TRP A 655 -0.13 5.90 -18.18
C TRP A 655 -1.27 5.14 -18.85
N THR A 656 -1.02 4.68 -20.08
CA THR A 656 -1.90 3.72 -20.75
C THR A 656 -1.78 2.38 -20.03
N TYR A 657 -2.82 1.98 -19.32
CA TYR A 657 -2.95 0.62 -18.80
C TYR A 657 -3.39 -0.31 -19.94
N GLU A 658 -2.66 -1.39 -20.19
CA GLU A 658 -3.10 -2.49 -21.03
C GLU A 658 -3.53 -3.70 -20.19
N PRO A 659 -4.73 -4.27 -20.42
CA PRO A 659 -5.21 -5.43 -19.68
C PRO A 659 -4.40 -6.69 -19.99
N SER A 660 -4.19 -7.54 -18.99
CA SER A 660 -3.56 -8.85 -19.19
C SER A 660 -4.49 -9.79 -19.98
N VAL A 661 -4.14 -10.09 -21.24
CA VAL A 661 -4.94 -10.95 -22.13
C VAL A 661 -4.31 -12.34 -22.28
N VAL A 662 -5.13 -13.40 -22.23
CA VAL A 662 -4.70 -14.75 -22.62
C VAL A 662 -4.64 -14.84 -24.15
N PRO A 663 -3.54 -15.30 -24.77
CA PRO A 663 -3.40 -15.32 -26.23
C PRO A 663 -4.53 -16.08 -26.93
N ARG A 664 -5.09 -15.50 -27.99
CA ARG A 664 -6.24 -16.07 -28.72
C ARG A 664 -5.90 -17.47 -29.26
N GLY A 665 -6.73 -18.45 -28.93
CA GLY A 665 -6.53 -19.86 -29.30
C GLY A 665 -5.58 -20.64 -28.38
N SER A 666 -4.99 -20.01 -27.37
CA SER A 666 -4.15 -20.70 -26.38
C SER A 666 -4.98 -21.61 -25.47
N GLN A 667 -4.42 -22.78 -25.14
CA GLN A 667 -4.97 -23.70 -24.14
C GLN A 667 -4.38 -23.48 -22.74
N VAL A 668 -3.42 -22.56 -22.57
CA VAL A 668 -2.69 -22.35 -21.30
C VAL A 668 -3.65 -22.18 -20.12
N LEU A 669 -4.66 -21.31 -20.24
CA LEU A 669 -5.65 -21.08 -19.18
C LEU A 669 -6.37 -22.37 -18.76
N GLN A 670 -6.82 -23.18 -19.73
CA GLN A 670 -7.50 -24.45 -19.44
C GLN A 670 -6.55 -25.48 -18.80
N GLN A 671 -5.30 -25.56 -19.28
CA GLN A 671 -4.28 -26.46 -18.75
C GLN A 671 -3.92 -26.11 -17.31
N VAL A 672 -3.63 -24.83 -17.03
CA VAL A 672 -3.31 -24.32 -15.69
C VAL A 672 -4.47 -24.59 -14.72
N LEU A 673 -5.70 -24.20 -15.07
CA LEU A 673 -6.88 -24.44 -14.22
C LEU A 673 -7.13 -25.93 -13.97
N SER A 674 -6.85 -26.81 -14.94
CA SER A 674 -6.97 -28.26 -14.74
C SER A 674 -5.97 -28.81 -13.72
N GLN A 675 -4.74 -28.25 -13.68
CA GLN A 675 -3.71 -28.61 -12.72
C GLN A 675 -4.02 -28.06 -11.31
N VAL A 676 -4.49 -26.81 -11.21
CA VAL A 676 -4.99 -26.22 -9.95
C VAL A 676 -6.12 -27.08 -9.37
N ALA A 677 -7.10 -27.45 -10.19
CA ALA A 677 -8.21 -28.31 -9.75
C ALA A 677 -7.75 -29.71 -9.32
N ALA A 678 -6.74 -30.28 -9.99
CA ALA A 678 -6.15 -31.55 -9.59
C ALA A 678 -5.47 -31.45 -8.21
N ALA A 679 -4.66 -30.41 -7.98
CA ALA A 679 -3.96 -30.19 -6.72
C ALA A 679 -4.91 -29.93 -5.54
N ARG A 680 -5.98 -29.14 -5.74
CA ARG A 680 -7.01 -28.92 -4.72
C ARG A 680 -7.76 -30.21 -4.36
N ARG A 681 -8.01 -31.10 -5.34
CA ARG A 681 -8.58 -32.45 -5.09
C ARG A 681 -7.61 -33.44 -4.44
N SER A 682 -6.31 -33.16 -4.39
CA SER A 682 -5.35 -33.93 -3.58
C SER A 682 -5.11 -33.30 -2.20
N TRP A 683 -5.33 -32.00 -2.04
CA TRP A 683 -5.26 -31.32 -0.74
C TRP A 683 -6.47 -31.66 0.15
N ASN A 684 -7.67 -31.70 -0.44
CA ASN A 684 -8.92 -32.03 0.28
C ASN A 684 -9.12 -33.55 0.54
N ARG A 685 -8.06 -34.38 0.48
CA ARG A 685 -8.10 -35.84 0.63
C ARG A 685 -7.02 -36.34 1.59
#